data_AF-A0AB35AK30-F1
#
_entry.id   AF-A0AB35AK30-F1
#
_cell.length_a   1.000
_cell.length_b   1.000
_cell.length_c   1.000
_cell.angle_alpha   90.00
_cell.angle_beta   90.00
_cell.angle_gamma   90.00
#
_symmetry.space_group_name_H-M   'P 1'
#
loop_
_entity.id
_entity.type
_entity.pdbx_description
1 polymer ?
#
loop_
_entity_poly.entity_id
_entity_poly.type
_entity_poly.pdbx_seq_one_letter_code
_entity_poly.pdbx_strand_id
1 'polypeptide(L)'
;MSASLQRVMSPLTSILLALVGLFLLGGGGYLLILGGSWFYALAGLVMLAAAGVSFRNPLLGARLYAALLLVATVWSVLEVGFDIWGLEVRLFTLVGIAAWMLLPWVWRTGHNWVSDKRELLGSAAIAMVAIIASCFTSYSINGTLPADRMAATGQSDLTAKDTPEADWPAYGRTVGGDRYSPLAQITPANVSSLKRAWVTRTGDVQKADEGVVAGPDQGHEFNLEVTPIKVDDTLYLCTPHNWVMALDARTGKVKWKFDPKPAAADLAANVYLACRGVSYYKAADDYQAPDGSKACQKRIFSPVGDVRLLAVDAETGKPCEDFGEHGFISLRQYLGHVPHGFHFVTSPPLVVKDRVVLGGWIFDNQANFEPSGAIRAFNPITGEIEWAWDAGHNPENWKPGPNDELTRDTPNAWGVYTADPDLGLLYIPTGNSPPDNWGGSRRPFDDATSSATIALDIETGERRWTFQTVHHDLWDMDLAIGPSMVDLPGPNGENIPALIQSTKRGEFFVLDRRTGKPVPGYPVEERPVPTAGVAADDHVSPTQPFAVGLPSLTPPDLKESDMWGATLLDQMICRIQFRQSAYEGQFTPPHVGKTTIVYPAFYGVVDWQGASIDPQRKLLIANASYLPFRIRLEHRQKGENAGILPKWNGQGDKPEAKGDALSVSPDYGTPYIAYTSPWLNPLEIPCKGPVWGKITAIDLVTKKIVWQHPVGTTRDTGPFRTHNNLPLPTGMYNIGGSVVTKGGVAFMGATADDYLRGFDMSNGKVIWRDRLPAGGQATPMSYQIDGKQYVVIAAGGHGGLGTRSGDYIIAYTLNGEQGAAAH
;
A
#
# COMPACT_ATOMS: atom_id res chain seq x y z
N MET A 1 5.77 56.38 10.97
CA MET A 1 5.27 55.03 10.59
C MET A 1 4.85 54.17 11.79
N SER A 2 5.58 54.15 12.92
CA SER A 2 5.31 53.18 14.01
C SER A 2 3.94 53.34 14.71
N ALA A 3 3.47 54.56 14.98
CA ALA A 3 2.22 54.79 15.72
C ALA A 3 0.95 54.47 14.92
N SER A 4 0.95 54.68 13.60
CA SER A 4 -0.18 54.33 12.73
C SER A 4 -0.30 52.81 12.56
N LEU A 5 0.82 52.13 12.34
CA LEU A 5 0.88 50.66 12.32
C LEU A 5 0.40 50.07 13.66
N GLN A 6 0.80 50.65 14.79
CA GLN A 6 0.36 50.17 16.09
C GLN A 6 -1.16 50.27 16.31
N ARG A 7 -1.79 51.37 15.86
CA ARG A 7 -3.24 51.58 15.95
C ARG A 7 -4.06 50.59 15.14
N VAL A 8 -3.45 49.96 14.12
CA VAL A 8 -4.12 48.94 13.27
C VAL A 8 -3.76 47.53 13.72
N MET A 9 -2.47 47.26 13.93
CA MET A 9 -1.95 45.92 14.19
C MET A 9 -2.35 45.38 15.57
N SER A 10 -2.47 46.25 16.59
CA SER A 10 -2.85 45.81 17.94
C SER A 10 -4.32 45.34 18.01
N PRO A 11 -5.32 46.11 17.53
CA PRO A 11 -6.70 45.61 17.43
C PRO A 11 -6.84 44.38 16.53
N LEU A 12 -6.15 44.36 15.38
CA LEU A 12 -6.16 43.20 14.48
C LEU A 12 -5.67 41.93 15.19
N THR A 13 -4.58 42.03 15.94
CA THR A 13 -4.03 40.92 16.73
C THR A 13 -5.04 40.43 17.77
N SER A 14 -5.69 41.36 18.48
CA SER A 14 -6.70 41.02 19.50
C SER A 14 -7.93 40.36 18.88
N ILE A 15 -8.37 40.80 17.69
CA ILE A 15 -9.48 40.17 16.94
C ILE A 15 -9.08 38.76 16.51
N LEU A 16 -7.90 38.59 15.89
CA LEU A 16 -7.42 37.28 15.47
C LEU A 16 -7.31 36.31 16.65
N LEU A 17 -6.74 36.77 17.77
CA LEU A 17 -6.60 35.97 18.98
C LEU A 17 -7.96 35.60 19.58
N ALA A 18 -8.96 36.49 19.52
CA ALA A 18 -10.32 36.18 19.94
C ALA A 18 -10.99 35.16 19.03
N LEU A 19 -10.82 35.23 17.71
CA LEU A 19 -11.39 34.25 16.78
C LEU A 19 -10.79 32.86 17.00
N VAL A 20 -9.46 32.75 17.08
CA VAL A 20 -8.77 31.49 17.40
C VAL A 20 -9.18 30.99 18.79
N GLY A 21 -9.25 31.90 19.77
CA GLY A 21 -9.65 31.59 21.13
C GLY A 21 -11.08 31.05 21.25
N LEU A 22 -12.05 31.65 20.53
CA LEU A 22 -13.42 31.16 20.46
C LEU A 22 -13.49 29.77 19.85
N PHE A 23 -12.76 29.54 18.76
CA PHE A 23 -12.73 28.23 18.10
C PHE A 23 -12.15 27.14 19.02
N LEU A 24 -11.00 27.41 19.65
CA LEU A 24 -10.37 26.51 20.60
C LEU A 24 -11.22 26.28 21.85
N LEU A 25 -11.91 27.30 22.36
CA LEU A 25 -12.79 27.14 23.52
C LEU A 25 -14.01 26.29 23.19
N GLY A 26 -14.65 26.53 22.04
CA GLY A 26 -15.81 25.75 21.60
C GLY A 26 -15.46 24.29 21.33
N GLY A 27 -14.45 24.05 20.49
CA GLY A 27 -14.01 22.68 20.18
C GLY A 27 -13.35 21.99 21.37
N GLY A 28 -12.55 22.70 22.16
CA GLY A 28 -11.90 22.17 23.35
C GLY A 28 -12.89 21.85 24.46
N GLY A 29 -13.93 22.67 24.62
CA GLY A 29 -15.06 22.37 25.52
C GLY A 29 -15.81 21.11 25.09
N TYR A 30 -16.04 20.94 23.78
CA TYR A 30 -16.64 19.71 23.26
C TYR A 30 -15.74 18.49 23.44
N LEU A 31 -14.43 18.63 23.19
CA LEU A 31 -13.45 17.57 23.42
C LEU A 31 -13.41 17.15 24.90
N LEU A 32 -13.50 18.10 25.83
CA LEU A 32 -13.62 17.83 27.27
C LEU A 32 -14.87 17.03 27.63
N ILE A 33 -16.02 17.35 27.03
CA ILE A 33 -17.27 16.59 27.23
C ILE A 33 -17.10 15.13 26.76
N LEU A 34 -16.33 14.92 25.70
CA LEU A 34 -15.98 13.58 25.20
C LEU A 34 -14.86 12.90 26.01
N GLY A 35 -14.40 13.49 27.11
CA GLY A 35 -13.33 12.95 27.96
C GLY A 35 -11.92 13.10 27.37
N GLY A 36 -11.73 14.01 26.41
CA GLY A 36 -10.43 14.28 25.79
C GLY A 36 -9.61 15.37 26.48
N SER A 37 -8.57 15.85 25.80
CA SER A 37 -7.62 16.81 26.36
C SER A 37 -8.24 18.16 26.77
N TRP A 38 -7.90 18.60 27.98
CA TRP A 38 -8.32 19.88 28.56
C TRP A 38 -7.64 21.09 27.94
N PHE A 39 -6.48 20.90 27.31
CA PHE A 39 -5.58 21.99 26.92
C PHE A 39 -6.23 22.98 25.95
N TYR A 40 -7.00 22.49 24.99
CA TYR A 40 -7.63 23.33 23.96
C TYR A 40 -8.63 24.31 24.56
N ALA A 41 -9.43 23.88 25.55
CA ALA A 41 -10.36 24.75 26.25
C ALA A 41 -9.62 25.81 27.08
N LEU A 42 -8.55 25.43 27.79
CA LEU A 42 -7.70 26.39 28.52
C LEU A 42 -7.09 27.41 27.56
N ALA A 43 -6.50 26.95 26.46
CA ALA A 43 -5.88 27.79 25.46
C ALA A 43 -6.89 28.81 24.90
N GLY A 44 -8.09 28.35 24.54
CA GLY A 44 -9.17 29.21 24.08
C GLY A 44 -9.55 30.29 25.09
N LEU A 45 -9.74 29.91 26.36
CA LEU A 45 -10.08 30.83 27.45
C LEU A 45 -8.99 31.88 27.69
N VAL A 46 -7.72 31.47 27.74
CA VAL A 46 -6.59 32.38 27.97
C VAL A 46 -6.39 33.32 26.78
N MET A 47 -6.56 32.84 25.55
CA MET A 47 -6.51 33.67 24.35
C MET A 47 -7.60 34.75 24.34
N LEU A 48 -8.83 34.40 24.74
CA LEU A 48 -9.94 35.37 24.87
C LEU A 48 -9.68 36.40 25.95
N ALA A 49 -9.15 35.97 27.10
CA ALA A 49 -8.78 36.87 28.19
C ALA A 49 -7.67 37.85 27.74
N ALA A 50 -6.63 37.34 27.07
CA ALA A 50 -5.54 38.15 26.53
C ALA A 50 -6.05 39.17 25.49
N ALA A 51 -6.93 38.73 24.57
CA ALA A 51 -7.54 39.58 23.57
C ALA A 51 -8.34 40.73 24.21
N GLY A 52 -9.23 40.43 25.17
CA GLY A 52 -10.05 41.44 25.84
C GLY A 52 -9.25 42.43 26.68
N VAL A 53 -8.27 41.95 27.44
CA VAL A 53 -7.43 42.80 28.31
C VAL A 53 -6.47 43.67 27.51
N SER A 54 -5.97 43.19 26.37
CA SER A 54 -4.97 43.90 25.56
C SER A 54 -5.40 45.30 25.10
N PHE A 55 -6.70 45.57 24.96
CA PHE A 55 -7.22 46.90 24.61
C PHE A 55 -6.97 47.95 25.69
N ARG A 56 -6.92 47.53 26.97
CA ARG A 56 -6.69 48.42 28.12
C ARG A 56 -5.27 48.27 28.69
N ASN A 57 -4.74 47.05 28.68
CA ASN A 57 -3.42 46.72 29.21
C ASN A 57 -2.71 45.71 28.28
N PRO A 58 -2.04 46.20 27.21
CA PRO A 58 -1.33 45.35 26.27
C PRO A 58 -0.23 44.48 26.92
N LEU A 59 0.40 44.98 27.99
CA LEU A 59 1.44 44.26 28.72
C LEU A 59 0.86 43.04 29.45
N LEU A 60 -0.30 43.18 30.09
CA LEU A 60 -0.98 42.04 30.73
C LEU A 60 -1.45 41.02 29.68
N GLY A 61 -1.96 41.47 28.52
CA GLY A 61 -2.28 40.58 27.40
C GLY A 61 -1.08 39.75 26.93
N ALA A 62 0.09 40.39 26.75
CA ALA A 62 1.32 39.70 26.38
C ALA A 62 1.79 38.70 27.44
N ARG A 63 1.66 39.01 28.74
CA ARG A 63 2.01 38.11 29.85
C ARG A 63 1.09 36.90 29.94
N LEU A 64 -0.22 37.07 29.73
CA LEU A 64 -1.18 35.97 29.66
C LEU A 64 -0.82 35.01 28.51
N TYR A 65 -0.50 35.56 27.35
CA TYR A 65 -0.08 34.75 26.21
C TYR A 65 1.26 34.04 26.45
N ALA A 66 2.23 34.72 27.08
CA ALA A 66 3.50 34.10 27.48
C ALA A 66 3.28 32.92 28.43
N ALA A 67 2.42 33.08 29.44
CA ALA A 67 2.06 31.99 30.34
C ALA A 67 1.38 30.82 29.61
N LEU A 68 0.47 31.10 28.66
CA LEU A 68 -0.14 30.08 27.81
C LEU A 68 0.92 29.29 27.05
N LEU A 69 1.88 29.96 26.42
CA LEU A 69 2.94 29.30 25.64
C LEU A 69 3.84 28.43 26.53
N LEU A 70 4.14 28.88 27.75
CA LEU A 70 4.90 28.07 28.71
C LEU A 70 4.11 26.83 29.14
N VAL A 71 2.83 26.98 29.49
CA VAL A 71 1.94 25.86 29.84
C VAL A 71 1.81 24.89 28.67
N ALA A 72 1.64 25.40 27.45
CA ALA A 72 1.59 24.60 26.24
C ALA A 72 2.87 23.78 26.02
N THR A 73 4.03 24.39 26.25
CA THR A 73 5.33 23.72 26.12
C THR A 73 5.46 22.59 27.13
N VAL A 74 5.14 22.85 28.40
CA VAL A 74 5.19 21.82 29.45
C VAL A 74 4.18 20.71 29.18
N TRP A 75 2.93 21.04 28.86
CA TRP A 75 1.90 20.06 28.51
C TRP A 75 2.32 19.20 27.32
N SER A 76 2.85 19.81 26.26
CA SER A 76 3.27 19.07 25.05
C SER A 76 4.39 18.08 25.38
N VAL A 77 5.42 18.50 26.10
CA VAL A 77 6.53 17.61 26.49
C VAL A 77 6.07 16.50 27.43
N LEU A 78 5.12 16.77 28.32
CA LEU A 78 4.56 15.72 29.20
C LEU A 78 3.70 14.71 28.43
N GLU A 79 2.99 15.15 27.39
CA GLU A 79 2.07 14.30 26.65
C GLU A 79 2.77 13.44 25.58
N VAL A 80 3.75 14.00 24.87
CA VAL A 80 4.42 13.32 23.73
C VAL A 80 5.95 13.27 23.84
N GLY A 81 6.52 13.73 24.94
CA GLY A 81 7.98 13.81 25.08
C GLY A 81 8.60 14.78 24.09
N PHE A 82 9.76 14.41 23.54
CA PHE A 82 10.45 15.17 22.49
C PHE A 82 10.17 14.63 21.08
N ASP A 83 9.02 13.98 20.87
CA ASP A 83 8.57 13.59 19.54
C ASP A 83 8.41 14.84 18.65
N ILE A 84 9.15 14.93 17.54
CA ILE A 84 9.19 16.14 16.72
C ILE A 84 7.82 16.48 16.12
N TRP A 85 7.12 15.51 15.57
CA TRP A 85 5.82 15.74 14.94
C TRP A 85 4.75 16.06 15.98
N GLY A 86 4.82 15.40 17.14
CA GLY A 86 3.96 15.67 18.28
C GLY A 86 4.15 17.08 18.85
N LEU A 87 5.39 17.55 19.02
CA LEU A 87 5.66 18.91 19.52
C LEU A 87 5.34 19.98 18.48
N GLU A 88 5.63 19.73 17.20
CA GLU A 88 5.43 20.65 16.09
C GLU A 88 3.97 21.15 16.04
N VAL A 89 3.01 20.24 15.89
CA VAL A 89 1.58 20.59 15.77
C VAL A 89 1.04 21.33 16.99
N ARG A 90 1.57 21.05 18.19
CA ARG A 90 1.11 21.65 19.45
C ARG A 90 1.69 23.05 19.66
N LEU A 91 2.90 23.30 19.20
CA LEU A 91 3.65 24.52 19.52
C LEU A 91 3.79 25.49 18.35
N PHE A 92 3.85 25.03 17.09
CA PHE A 92 4.15 25.91 15.95
C PHE A 92 3.12 27.02 15.77
N THR A 93 1.82 26.72 15.90
CA THR A 93 0.77 27.75 15.85
C THR A 93 0.96 28.79 16.96
N LEU A 94 1.26 28.35 18.18
CA LEU A 94 1.39 29.24 19.34
C LEU A 94 2.68 30.07 19.29
N VAL A 95 3.78 29.47 18.83
CA VAL A 95 5.05 30.15 18.59
C VAL A 95 4.93 31.15 17.44
N GLY A 96 4.20 30.81 16.36
CA GLY A 96 3.94 31.72 15.25
C GLY A 96 3.17 32.97 15.68
N ILE A 97 2.12 32.81 16.49
CA ILE A 97 1.41 33.94 17.09
C ILE A 97 2.32 34.71 18.06
N ALA A 98 3.17 34.03 18.84
CA ALA A 98 4.16 34.71 19.70
C ALA A 98 5.12 35.56 18.87
N ALA A 99 5.66 35.03 17.78
CA ALA A 99 6.55 35.75 16.86
C ALA A 99 5.87 36.97 16.24
N TRP A 100 4.60 36.85 15.86
CA TRP A 100 3.78 37.99 15.44
C TRP A 100 3.64 39.05 16.54
N MET A 101 3.36 38.64 17.78
CA MET A 101 3.25 39.52 18.94
C MET A 101 4.57 40.17 19.37
N LEU A 102 5.71 39.60 18.97
CA LEU A 102 7.03 40.17 19.19
C LEU A 102 7.35 41.31 18.21
N LEU A 103 6.54 41.52 17.16
CA LEU A 103 6.76 42.63 16.23
C LEU A 103 6.68 44.00 16.95
N PRO A 104 7.53 44.99 16.60
CA PRO A 104 7.65 46.25 17.35
C PRO A 104 6.41 47.14 17.42
N TRP A 105 5.36 46.82 16.66
CA TRP A 105 4.10 47.55 16.54
C TRP A 105 2.89 46.80 17.11
N VAL A 106 3.05 45.58 17.63
CA VAL A 106 1.97 44.84 18.29
C VAL A 106 2.06 45.03 19.80
N TRP A 107 0.98 45.49 20.44
CA TRP A 107 0.84 45.58 21.91
C TRP A 107 2.04 46.26 22.62
N ARG A 108 2.36 47.50 22.23
CA ARG A 108 3.50 48.28 22.77
C ARG A 108 3.03 49.39 23.72
N THR A 109 3.74 49.60 24.83
CA THR A 109 3.36 50.57 25.88
C THR A 109 4.32 51.76 26.04
N GLY A 110 5.32 51.90 25.16
CA GLY A 110 6.00 53.17 24.89
C GLY A 110 7.35 53.43 25.57
N HIS A 111 7.90 52.51 26.37
CA HIS A 111 9.15 52.73 27.12
C HIS A 111 10.37 51.98 26.55
N ASN A 112 10.32 50.65 26.43
CA ASN A 112 11.37 49.83 25.80
C ASN A 112 10.73 48.53 25.27
N TRP A 113 11.06 48.13 24.05
CA TRP A 113 10.51 46.89 23.47
C TRP A 113 10.90 45.65 24.29
N VAL A 114 12.14 45.60 24.78
CA VAL A 114 12.64 44.45 25.56
C VAL A 114 11.85 44.29 26.86
N SER A 115 11.51 45.38 27.55
CA SER A 115 10.73 45.31 28.79
C SER A 115 9.29 44.87 28.52
N ASP A 116 8.70 45.32 27.42
CA ASP A 116 7.32 44.99 27.06
C ASP A 116 7.16 43.51 26.62
N LYS A 117 8.25 42.89 26.13
CA LYS A 117 8.25 41.56 25.51
C LYS A 117 9.05 40.50 26.25
N ARG A 118 9.69 40.82 27.38
CA ARG A 118 10.61 39.92 28.10
C ARG A 118 10.02 38.54 28.39
N GLU A 119 8.82 38.48 28.97
CA GLU A 119 8.19 37.21 29.33
C GLU A 119 7.78 36.39 28.09
N LEU A 120 7.31 37.06 27.04
CA LEU A 120 6.96 36.43 25.78
C LEU A 120 8.20 35.88 25.06
N LEU A 121 9.30 36.65 25.04
CA LEU A 121 10.59 36.23 24.52
C LEU A 121 11.11 34.99 25.27
N GLY A 122 11.07 35.00 26.60
CA GLY A 122 11.50 33.87 27.42
C GLY A 122 10.67 32.61 27.12
N SER A 123 9.35 32.74 27.04
CA SER A 123 8.45 31.61 26.78
C SER A 123 8.62 31.07 25.35
N ALA A 124 8.78 31.95 24.37
CA ALA A 124 9.06 31.57 22.98
C ALA A 124 10.43 30.89 22.85
N ALA A 125 11.45 31.38 23.56
CA ALA A 125 12.76 30.75 23.58
C ALA A 125 12.71 29.34 24.17
N ILE A 126 11.96 29.14 25.27
CA ILE A 126 11.78 27.81 25.89
C ILE A 126 11.05 26.86 24.93
N ALA A 127 9.97 27.31 24.28
CA ALA A 127 9.26 26.52 23.28
C ALA A 127 10.16 26.13 22.10
N MET A 128 10.95 27.09 21.60
CA MET A 128 11.93 26.84 20.53
C MET A 128 13.03 25.89 20.95
N VAL A 129 13.53 25.95 22.20
CA VAL A 129 14.50 24.98 22.72
C VAL A 129 13.89 23.58 22.73
N ALA A 130 12.62 23.42 23.14
CA ALA A 130 11.95 22.13 23.10
C ALA A 130 11.80 21.57 21.67
N ILE A 131 11.42 22.42 20.71
CA ILE A 131 11.33 22.07 19.28
C ILE A 131 12.72 21.71 18.71
N ILE A 132 13.77 22.47 19.06
CA ILE A 132 15.13 22.17 18.58
C ILE A 132 15.63 20.87 19.21
N ALA A 133 15.31 20.62 20.48
CA ALA A 133 15.65 19.36 21.16
C ALA A 133 14.94 18.16 20.50
N SER A 134 13.70 18.30 20.03
CA SER A 134 12.99 17.21 19.35
C SER A 134 13.59 16.84 18.00
N CYS A 135 14.29 17.75 17.31
CA CYS A 135 15.05 17.44 16.10
C CYS A 135 16.16 16.40 16.31
N PHE A 136 16.54 16.10 17.55
CA PHE A 136 17.51 15.05 17.89
C PHE A 136 16.85 13.71 18.23
N THR A 137 15.52 13.61 18.21
CA THR A 137 14.81 12.32 18.30
C THR A 137 14.75 11.65 16.93
N SER A 138 15.02 10.35 16.91
CA SER A 138 15.13 9.56 15.68
C SER A 138 14.05 8.49 15.65
N TYR A 139 13.28 8.45 14.56
CA TYR A 139 12.41 7.31 14.23
C TYR A 139 13.16 6.16 13.53
N SER A 140 14.48 6.29 13.39
CA SER A 140 15.33 5.27 12.80
C SER A 140 15.92 4.35 13.86
N ILE A 141 15.94 3.05 13.54
CA ILE A 141 16.79 2.05 14.20
C ILE A 141 18.07 1.98 13.38
N ASN A 142 19.16 2.52 13.92
CA ASN A 142 20.46 2.45 13.28
C ASN A 142 21.16 1.14 13.68
N GLY A 143 21.37 0.27 12.71
CA GLY A 143 22.24 -0.88 12.86
C GLY A 143 22.92 -1.20 11.54
N THR A 144 23.92 -2.08 11.61
CA THR A 144 24.73 -2.44 10.46
C THR A 144 24.90 -3.95 10.45
N LEU A 145 24.54 -4.58 9.33
CA LEU A 145 24.82 -5.99 9.14
C LEU A 145 26.34 -6.19 9.05
N PRO A 146 26.91 -7.16 9.78
CA PRO A 146 28.35 -7.44 9.76
C PRO A 146 28.90 -7.67 8.35
N ALA A 147 30.15 -7.26 8.11
CA ALA A 147 30.78 -7.33 6.79
C ALA A 147 30.93 -8.76 6.26
N ASP A 148 31.16 -9.73 7.14
CA ASP A 148 31.19 -11.16 6.83
C ASP A 148 29.81 -11.68 6.39
N ARG A 149 28.71 -11.24 7.04
CA ARG A 149 27.35 -11.51 6.60
C ARG A 149 27.05 -10.85 5.24
N MET A 150 27.53 -9.63 5.02
CA MET A 150 27.39 -8.97 3.71
C MET A 150 28.23 -9.64 2.61
N ALA A 151 29.36 -10.25 2.96
CA ALA A 151 30.21 -11.01 2.06
C ALA A 151 29.77 -12.48 1.87
N ALA A 152 28.72 -12.93 2.57
CA ALA A 152 28.21 -14.28 2.45
C ALA A 152 27.83 -14.57 0.99
N THR A 153 28.42 -15.64 0.44
CA THR A 153 28.17 -16.14 -0.91
C THR A 153 28.03 -17.66 -0.86
N GLY A 154 27.32 -18.25 -1.83
CA GLY A 154 27.32 -19.70 -2.02
C GLY A 154 26.19 -20.50 -1.35
N GLN A 155 25.20 -19.85 -0.72
CA GLN A 155 23.92 -20.52 -0.47
C GLN A 155 23.14 -20.62 -1.79
N SER A 156 22.70 -21.83 -2.13
CA SER A 156 21.88 -22.08 -3.30
C SER A 156 20.52 -21.40 -3.15
N ASP A 157 20.19 -20.53 -4.09
CA ASP A 157 18.80 -20.12 -4.33
C ASP A 157 18.10 -21.28 -5.07
N LEU A 158 17.48 -22.18 -4.30
CA LEU A 158 16.82 -23.36 -4.86
C LEU A 158 15.65 -23.00 -5.76
N THR A 159 15.10 -21.78 -5.66
CA THR A 159 14.00 -21.31 -6.49
C THR A 159 14.45 -20.84 -7.88
N ALA A 160 15.76 -20.67 -8.08
CA ALA A 160 16.36 -20.19 -9.32
C ALA A 160 17.12 -21.27 -10.12
N LYS A 161 16.98 -22.57 -9.81
CA LYS A 161 17.76 -23.65 -10.46
C LYS A 161 17.78 -23.56 -12.00
N ASP A 162 16.65 -23.21 -12.60
CA ASP A 162 16.48 -23.15 -14.06
C ASP A 162 16.36 -21.72 -14.61
N THR A 163 16.64 -20.70 -13.79
CA THR A 163 16.50 -19.29 -14.17
C THR A 163 17.88 -18.66 -14.40
N PRO A 164 18.22 -18.24 -15.65
CA PRO A 164 19.49 -17.59 -15.92
C PRO A 164 19.72 -16.35 -15.04
N GLU A 165 20.93 -16.16 -14.53
CA GLU A 165 21.27 -15.02 -13.66
C GLU A 165 21.01 -13.66 -14.32
N ALA A 166 21.15 -13.61 -15.65
CA ALA A 166 20.97 -12.41 -16.46
C ALA A 166 19.49 -12.08 -16.76
N ASP A 167 18.56 -13.00 -16.44
CA ASP A 167 17.14 -12.91 -16.80
C ASP A 167 16.24 -12.65 -15.60
N TRP A 168 15.00 -12.22 -15.90
CA TRP A 168 13.93 -11.96 -14.95
C TRP A 168 12.59 -12.48 -15.51
N PRO A 169 12.40 -13.79 -15.65
CA PRO A 169 11.26 -14.36 -16.40
C PRO A 169 9.91 -14.31 -15.66
N ALA A 170 9.90 -14.04 -14.35
CA ALA A 170 8.69 -13.96 -13.53
C ALA A 170 8.65 -12.67 -12.70
N TYR A 171 7.48 -12.32 -12.15
CA TYR A 171 7.29 -11.10 -11.35
C TYR A 171 8.35 -10.93 -10.25
N GLY A 172 8.63 -11.98 -9.48
CA GLY A 172 9.68 -12.01 -8.45
C GLY A 172 11.04 -12.50 -8.92
N ARG A 173 11.35 -12.38 -10.22
CA ARG A 173 12.43 -13.07 -10.97
C ARG A 173 12.19 -14.57 -11.12
N THR A 174 11.95 -15.25 -10.00
CA THR A 174 11.60 -16.67 -9.96
C THR A 174 10.15 -16.85 -9.53
N VAL A 175 9.61 -18.06 -9.69
CA VAL A 175 8.30 -18.44 -9.13
C VAL A 175 8.33 -18.54 -7.59
N GLY A 176 9.50 -18.46 -6.95
CA GLY A 176 9.65 -18.42 -5.50
C GLY A 176 9.38 -17.05 -4.86
N GLY A 177 9.30 -15.98 -5.68
CA GLY A 177 8.84 -14.67 -5.23
C GLY A 177 9.79 -13.91 -4.30
N ASP A 178 11.09 -14.18 -4.33
CA ASP A 178 12.07 -13.57 -3.41
C ASP A 178 12.52 -12.16 -3.80
N ARG A 179 12.36 -11.77 -5.07
CA ARG A 179 12.78 -10.46 -5.62
C ARG A 179 14.28 -10.25 -5.44
N TYR A 180 15.05 -11.31 -5.62
CA TYR A 180 16.50 -11.29 -5.51
C TYR A 180 17.18 -11.36 -6.88
N SER A 181 18.00 -10.37 -7.19
CA SER A 181 18.91 -10.43 -8.33
C SER A 181 20.28 -11.02 -7.90
N PRO A 182 20.78 -12.07 -8.56
CA PRO A 182 22.11 -12.63 -8.29
C PRO A 182 23.22 -11.74 -8.87
N LEU A 183 22.88 -10.67 -9.57
CA LEU A 183 23.82 -9.74 -10.18
C LEU A 183 24.49 -8.86 -9.11
N ALA A 184 25.78 -8.64 -9.28
CA ALA A 184 26.63 -7.94 -8.32
C ALA A 184 27.51 -6.86 -8.96
N GLN A 185 27.18 -6.39 -10.17
CA GLN A 185 27.94 -5.32 -10.82
C GLN A 185 27.68 -3.97 -10.15
N ILE A 186 26.43 -3.70 -9.77
CA ILE A 186 26.03 -2.53 -8.99
C ILE A 186 26.22 -2.83 -7.50
N THR A 187 26.98 -1.99 -6.81
CA THR A 187 27.37 -2.16 -5.40
C THR A 187 27.26 -0.83 -4.66
N PRO A 188 27.28 -0.81 -3.32
CA PRO A 188 27.31 0.45 -2.56
C PRO A 188 28.46 1.38 -2.94
N ALA A 189 29.60 0.81 -3.39
CA ALA A 189 30.78 1.58 -3.76
C ALA A 189 30.65 2.31 -5.11
N ASN A 190 29.80 1.84 -6.03
CA ASN A 190 29.72 2.37 -7.39
C ASN A 190 28.32 2.85 -7.81
N VAL A 191 27.27 2.58 -7.03
CA VAL A 191 25.88 2.95 -7.36
C VAL A 191 25.69 4.45 -7.57
N SER A 192 26.53 5.30 -6.98
CA SER A 192 26.53 6.74 -7.23
C SER A 192 26.79 7.12 -8.70
N SER A 193 27.38 6.23 -9.50
CA SER A 193 27.61 6.40 -10.94
C SER A 193 26.47 5.88 -11.82
N LEU A 194 25.40 5.35 -11.21
CA LEU A 194 24.22 4.86 -11.90
C LEU A 194 23.47 6.04 -12.56
N LYS A 195 23.22 5.91 -13.87
CA LYS A 195 22.55 6.92 -14.69
C LYS A 195 21.47 6.26 -15.55
N ARG A 196 20.48 7.04 -15.98
CA ARG A 196 19.47 6.59 -16.96
C ARG A 196 20.18 6.11 -18.22
N ALA A 197 19.91 4.89 -18.63
CA ALA A 197 20.42 4.29 -19.86
C ALA A 197 19.47 4.57 -21.03
N TRP A 198 18.18 4.40 -20.79
CA TRP A 198 17.11 4.66 -21.74
C TRP A 198 15.80 4.95 -21.00
N VAL A 199 14.88 5.62 -21.69
CA VAL A 199 13.52 5.91 -21.23
C VAL A 199 12.56 5.59 -22.38
N THR A 200 11.52 4.85 -22.08
CA THR A 200 10.45 4.51 -23.03
C THR A 200 9.14 5.06 -22.51
N ARG A 201 8.34 5.67 -23.38
CA ARG A 201 6.95 6.03 -23.09
C ARG A 201 6.05 4.98 -23.74
N THR A 202 5.15 4.37 -22.96
CA THR A 202 4.22 3.36 -23.50
C THR A 202 3.16 3.99 -24.42
N GLY A 203 2.92 5.29 -24.24
CA GLY A 203 1.84 6.04 -24.86
C GLY A 203 0.49 5.77 -24.20
N ASP A 204 0.46 4.94 -23.15
CA ASP A 204 -0.76 4.62 -22.43
C ASP A 204 -0.91 5.56 -21.24
N VAL A 205 -1.88 6.47 -21.33
CA VAL A 205 -2.08 7.52 -20.34
C VAL A 205 -3.54 7.54 -19.90
N GLN A 206 -3.77 8.03 -18.68
CA GLN A 206 -5.10 8.29 -18.17
C GLN A 206 -5.87 9.21 -19.12
N LYS A 207 -7.07 8.80 -19.51
CA LYS A 207 -7.94 9.58 -20.39
C LYS A 207 -8.81 10.53 -19.57
N ALA A 208 -9.29 11.60 -20.22
CA ALA A 208 -10.06 12.64 -19.55
C ALA A 208 -11.42 12.17 -19.03
N ASP A 209 -12.00 11.15 -19.67
CA ASP A 209 -13.30 10.54 -19.36
C ASP A 209 -13.22 9.43 -18.30
N GLU A 210 -12.01 9.05 -17.87
CA GLU A 210 -11.81 8.06 -16.79
C GLU A 210 -11.94 8.68 -15.38
N GLY A 211 -12.05 10.01 -15.28
CA GLY A 211 -12.12 10.70 -13.99
C GLY A 211 -10.85 10.52 -13.14
N VAL A 212 -10.86 11.05 -11.91
CA VAL A 212 -9.77 10.87 -10.94
C VAL A 212 -10.39 10.59 -9.57
N VAL A 213 -10.04 9.46 -8.94
CA VAL A 213 -10.55 9.04 -7.60
C VAL A 213 -10.19 10.03 -6.47
N ALA A 214 -9.24 10.93 -6.70
CA ALA A 214 -8.87 11.95 -5.74
C ALA A 214 -9.92 13.10 -5.66
N GLY A 215 -11.20 12.79 -5.43
CA GLY A 215 -12.30 13.76 -5.31
C GLY A 215 -13.64 13.12 -4.89
N PRO A 216 -14.72 13.89 -4.74
CA PRO A 216 -16.06 13.38 -4.42
C PRO A 216 -16.79 12.72 -5.63
N ASP A 217 -16.11 12.65 -6.78
CA ASP A 217 -16.64 12.15 -8.04
C ASP A 217 -16.27 10.67 -8.24
N GLN A 218 -17.18 9.90 -8.84
CA GLN A 218 -16.95 8.52 -9.31
C GLN A 218 -15.83 8.55 -10.38
N GLY A 219 -14.60 8.17 -10.02
CA GLY A 219 -13.45 8.14 -10.93
C GLY A 219 -12.80 6.76 -10.97
N HIS A 220 -11.90 6.55 -11.93
CA HIS A 220 -11.08 5.36 -12.02
C HIS A 220 -9.69 5.64 -11.47
N GLU A 221 -9.13 4.69 -10.72
CA GLU A 221 -7.70 4.71 -10.47
C GLU A 221 -6.96 4.26 -11.74
N PHE A 222 -5.94 5.03 -12.13
CA PHE A 222 -5.03 4.69 -13.23
C PHE A 222 -3.65 4.37 -12.65
N ASN A 223 -3.28 3.09 -12.66
CA ASN A 223 -2.16 2.56 -11.88
C ASN A 223 -1.19 1.76 -12.76
N LEU A 224 -0.07 2.37 -13.17
CA LEU A 224 1.01 1.66 -13.87
C LEU A 224 1.94 0.98 -12.85
N GLU A 225 1.53 -0.20 -12.40
CA GLU A 225 2.21 -0.99 -11.35
C GLU A 225 3.17 -2.05 -11.89
N VAL A 226 3.42 -2.03 -13.21
CA VAL A 226 4.03 -3.14 -13.91
C VAL A 226 5.48 -3.38 -13.49
N THR A 227 5.80 -4.64 -13.19
CA THR A 227 7.18 -5.14 -13.17
C THR A 227 7.44 -5.86 -14.48
N PRO A 228 8.23 -5.29 -15.40
CA PRO A 228 8.56 -5.97 -16.65
C PRO A 228 9.29 -7.28 -16.39
N ILE A 229 9.03 -8.29 -17.21
CA ILE A 229 9.85 -9.51 -17.25
C ILE A 229 10.88 -9.41 -18.36
N LYS A 230 12.06 -9.99 -18.15
CA LYS A 230 13.15 -10.03 -19.14
C LYS A 230 13.48 -11.48 -19.47
N VAL A 231 13.38 -11.83 -20.75
CA VAL A 231 13.82 -13.12 -21.29
C VAL A 231 14.70 -12.85 -22.50
N ASP A 232 15.88 -13.48 -22.53
CA ASP A 232 16.86 -13.30 -23.60
C ASP A 232 17.26 -11.81 -23.79
N ASP A 233 16.85 -11.19 -24.89
CA ASP A 233 17.17 -9.81 -25.26
C ASP A 233 15.98 -8.84 -25.12
N THR A 234 14.84 -9.31 -24.60
CA THR A 234 13.55 -8.61 -24.69
C THR A 234 12.92 -8.43 -23.31
N LEU A 235 12.38 -7.23 -23.08
CA LEU A 235 11.51 -6.90 -21.95
C LEU A 235 10.06 -6.98 -22.38
N TYR A 236 9.22 -7.62 -21.58
CA TYR A 236 7.77 -7.70 -21.79
C TYR A 236 7.02 -7.04 -20.64
N LEU A 237 5.98 -6.28 -20.98
CA LEU A 237 5.15 -5.57 -20.00
C LEU A 237 3.71 -5.43 -20.49
N CYS A 238 2.80 -5.13 -19.56
CA CYS A 238 1.47 -4.61 -19.85
C CYS A 238 1.32 -3.15 -19.39
N THR A 239 0.17 -2.54 -19.71
CA THR A 239 -0.20 -1.19 -19.30
C THR A 239 -1.61 -1.17 -18.67
N PRO A 240 -2.07 -0.08 -18.03
CA PRO A 240 -3.42 0.01 -17.42
C PRO A 240 -4.58 -0.28 -18.38
N HIS A 241 -4.48 0.09 -19.66
CA HIS A 241 -5.44 -0.30 -20.70
C HIS A 241 -5.18 -1.68 -21.31
N ASN A 242 -4.36 -2.50 -20.65
CA ASN A 242 -3.99 -3.87 -21.01
C ASN A 242 -3.25 -4.00 -22.36
N TRP A 243 -2.59 -2.94 -22.85
CA TRP A 243 -1.68 -3.11 -23.98
C TRP A 243 -0.52 -3.99 -23.57
N VAL A 244 -0.10 -4.90 -24.44
CA VAL A 244 1.10 -5.73 -24.24
C VAL A 244 2.21 -5.19 -25.13
N MET A 245 3.41 -5.04 -24.58
CA MET A 245 4.55 -4.46 -25.31
C MET A 245 5.79 -5.32 -25.11
N ALA A 246 6.59 -5.41 -26.18
CA ALA A 246 7.96 -5.90 -26.13
C ALA A 246 8.93 -4.76 -26.41
N LEU A 247 9.96 -4.63 -25.58
CA LEU A 247 11.04 -3.66 -25.73
C LEU A 247 12.36 -4.41 -25.89
N ASP A 248 13.23 -3.92 -26.77
CA ASP A 248 14.63 -4.32 -26.77
C ASP A 248 15.27 -3.93 -25.44
N ALA A 249 15.81 -4.90 -24.70
CA ALA A 249 16.31 -4.66 -23.34
C ALA A 249 17.51 -3.70 -23.33
N ARG A 250 18.28 -3.61 -24.41
CA ARG A 250 19.49 -2.77 -24.48
C ARG A 250 19.17 -1.30 -24.60
N THR A 251 18.14 -1.00 -25.38
CA THR A 251 17.85 0.35 -25.89
C THR A 251 16.49 0.88 -25.46
N GLY A 252 15.60 0.05 -24.93
CA GLY A 252 14.21 0.41 -24.61
C GLY A 252 13.32 0.59 -25.84
N LYS A 253 13.83 0.36 -27.06
CA LYS A 253 13.06 0.51 -28.30
C LYS A 253 11.92 -0.50 -28.34
N VAL A 254 10.72 -0.03 -28.66
CA VAL A 254 9.55 -0.88 -28.87
C VAL A 254 9.80 -1.80 -30.07
N LYS A 255 9.83 -3.12 -29.83
CA LYS A 255 9.88 -4.16 -30.88
C LYS A 255 8.48 -4.34 -31.48
N TRP A 256 7.49 -4.50 -30.63
CA TRP A 256 6.08 -4.59 -31.00
C TRP A 256 5.19 -4.11 -29.84
N LYS A 257 3.94 -3.78 -30.21
CA LYS A 257 2.87 -3.40 -29.28
C LYS A 257 1.57 -4.01 -29.77
N PHE A 258 0.80 -4.58 -28.85
CA PHE A 258 -0.50 -5.17 -29.10
C PHE A 258 -1.55 -4.52 -28.20
N ASP A 259 -2.66 -4.10 -28.79
CA ASP A 259 -3.83 -3.57 -28.09
C ASP A 259 -4.95 -4.61 -28.18
N PRO A 260 -5.35 -5.25 -27.06
CA PRO A 260 -6.39 -6.29 -27.06
C PRO A 260 -7.81 -5.74 -27.23
N LYS A 261 -7.98 -4.41 -27.25
CA LYS A 261 -9.26 -3.71 -27.39
C LYS A 261 -10.32 -4.27 -26.41
N PRO A 262 -10.13 -4.08 -25.10
CA PRO A 262 -11.10 -4.53 -24.11
C PRO A 262 -12.49 -3.96 -24.42
N ALA A 263 -13.54 -4.74 -24.15
CA ALA A 263 -14.92 -4.29 -24.26
C ALA A 263 -15.15 -2.98 -23.49
N ALA A 264 -15.73 -1.98 -24.18
CA ALA A 264 -15.88 -0.63 -23.63
C ALA A 264 -16.73 -0.58 -22.35
N ALA A 265 -17.75 -1.44 -22.23
CA ALA A 265 -18.61 -1.51 -21.06
C ALA A 265 -17.85 -2.00 -19.81
N ASP A 266 -16.98 -2.99 -19.96
CA ASP A 266 -16.14 -3.48 -18.86
C ASP A 266 -15.10 -2.44 -18.45
N LEU A 267 -14.44 -1.80 -19.43
CA LEU A 267 -13.44 -0.79 -19.16
C LEU A 267 -14.06 0.45 -18.47
N ALA A 268 -15.25 0.85 -18.88
CA ALA A 268 -15.99 1.97 -18.28
C ALA A 268 -16.48 1.67 -16.85
N ALA A 269 -16.62 0.41 -16.47
CA ALA A 269 -17.02 0.01 -15.12
C ALA A 269 -15.83 -0.38 -14.22
N ASN A 270 -14.61 -0.41 -14.76
CA ASN A 270 -13.42 -0.80 -14.00
C ASN A 270 -12.87 0.38 -13.20
N VAL A 271 -13.08 0.34 -11.89
CA VAL A 271 -12.65 1.36 -10.93
C VAL A 271 -11.14 1.35 -10.65
N TYR A 272 -10.42 0.30 -11.04
CA TYR A 272 -8.99 0.10 -10.74
C TYR A 272 -8.24 -0.39 -11.99
N LEU A 273 -7.98 0.53 -12.91
CA LEU A 273 -7.21 0.27 -14.13
C LEU A 273 -5.74 0.07 -13.78
N ALA A 274 -5.35 -1.19 -13.60
CA ALA A 274 -4.00 -1.57 -13.19
C ALA A 274 -3.44 -2.74 -14.00
N CYS A 275 -2.12 -2.75 -14.11
CA CYS A 275 -1.36 -3.89 -14.61
C CYS A 275 -0.09 -4.05 -13.74
N ARG A 276 0.11 -5.25 -13.19
CA ARG A 276 1.33 -5.58 -12.41
C ARG A 276 2.37 -6.38 -13.17
N GLY A 277 2.02 -7.01 -14.29
CA GLY A 277 2.95 -7.85 -15.04
C GLY A 277 2.30 -8.71 -16.10
N VAL A 278 3.17 -9.39 -16.85
CA VAL A 278 2.83 -10.46 -17.80
C VAL A 278 3.62 -11.71 -17.45
N SER A 279 3.27 -12.85 -18.05
CA SER A 279 3.94 -14.12 -17.81
C SER A 279 4.47 -14.75 -19.09
N TYR A 280 5.62 -15.39 -19.01
CA TYR A 280 6.26 -16.05 -20.13
C TYR A 280 6.08 -17.57 -20.08
N TYR A 281 5.90 -18.18 -21.24
CA TYR A 281 5.92 -19.62 -21.41
C TYR A 281 6.70 -20.00 -22.66
N LYS A 282 7.46 -21.09 -22.58
CA LYS A 282 8.10 -21.72 -23.73
C LYS A 282 7.57 -23.15 -23.84
N ALA A 283 6.86 -23.43 -24.92
CA ALA A 283 6.46 -24.78 -25.30
C ALA A 283 7.69 -25.66 -25.58
N ALA A 284 7.49 -26.97 -25.59
CA ALA A 284 8.55 -27.94 -25.91
C ALA A 284 9.23 -27.63 -27.27
N ASP A 285 10.47 -28.09 -27.44
CA ASP A 285 11.27 -27.74 -28.63
C ASP A 285 10.71 -28.28 -29.95
N ASP A 286 9.89 -29.33 -29.85
CA ASP A 286 9.17 -30.02 -30.92
C ASP A 286 7.75 -29.46 -31.18
N TYR A 287 7.29 -28.48 -30.39
CA TYR A 287 6.03 -27.79 -30.64
C TYR A 287 5.97 -27.23 -32.07
N GLN A 288 4.80 -27.40 -32.70
CA GLN A 288 4.43 -26.80 -33.98
C GLN A 288 3.04 -26.17 -33.84
N ALA A 289 2.90 -24.96 -34.38
CA ALA A 289 1.60 -24.33 -34.56
C ALA A 289 0.73 -25.13 -35.57
N PRO A 290 -0.60 -24.91 -35.61
CA PRO A 290 -1.50 -25.58 -36.55
C PRO A 290 -1.11 -25.44 -38.03
N ASP A 291 -0.40 -24.38 -38.40
CA ASP A 291 0.11 -24.12 -39.75
C ASP A 291 1.49 -24.75 -40.04
N GLY A 292 2.05 -25.51 -39.08
CA GLY A 292 3.37 -26.14 -39.17
C GLY A 292 4.55 -25.19 -38.93
N SER A 293 4.32 -23.98 -38.44
CA SER A 293 5.37 -23.05 -38.04
C SER A 293 5.75 -23.19 -36.56
N LYS A 294 6.79 -22.45 -36.13
CA LYS A 294 7.13 -22.30 -34.69
C LYS A 294 6.48 -21.07 -34.04
N ALA A 295 5.46 -20.47 -34.69
CA ALA A 295 4.73 -19.35 -34.10
C ALA A 295 4.11 -19.76 -32.76
N CYS A 296 4.19 -18.89 -31.76
CA CYS A 296 3.72 -19.15 -30.40
C CYS A 296 4.42 -20.30 -29.67
N GLN A 297 5.62 -20.70 -30.10
CA GLN A 297 6.46 -21.56 -29.26
C GLN A 297 6.83 -20.82 -27.96
N LYS A 298 7.14 -19.53 -28.07
CA LYS A 298 7.33 -18.63 -26.94
C LYS A 298 6.09 -17.73 -26.82
N ARG A 299 5.48 -17.67 -25.64
CA ARG A 299 4.22 -16.99 -25.41
C ARG A 299 4.33 -15.98 -24.27
N ILE A 300 3.60 -14.89 -24.41
CA ILE A 300 3.33 -13.94 -23.34
C ILE A 300 1.84 -14.02 -23.01
N PHE A 301 1.54 -14.23 -21.74
CA PHE A 301 0.19 -14.19 -21.19
C PHE A 301 -0.06 -12.87 -20.47
N SER A 302 -1.20 -12.25 -20.77
CA SER A 302 -1.62 -11.00 -20.13
C SER A 302 -3.12 -11.01 -19.88
N PRO A 303 -3.58 -10.65 -18.67
CA PRO A 303 -5.00 -10.43 -18.44
C PRO A 303 -5.48 -9.15 -19.15
N VAL A 304 -6.74 -9.17 -19.57
CA VAL A 304 -7.41 -8.07 -20.27
C VAL A 304 -8.59 -7.57 -19.42
N GLY A 305 -8.82 -6.25 -19.39
CA GLY A 305 -9.80 -5.59 -18.54
C GLY A 305 -11.26 -5.99 -18.77
N ASP A 306 -11.56 -6.71 -19.86
CA ASP A 306 -12.87 -7.31 -20.14
C ASP A 306 -12.96 -8.80 -19.78
N VAL A 307 -12.12 -9.23 -18.82
CA VAL A 307 -12.14 -10.56 -18.20
C VAL A 307 -11.81 -11.66 -19.21
N ARG A 308 -10.87 -11.34 -20.11
CA ARG A 308 -10.19 -12.32 -20.96
C ARG A 308 -8.76 -12.53 -20.50
N LEU A 309 -8.21 -13.69 -20.83
CA LEU A 309 -6.77 -13.91 -20.82
C LEU A 309 -6.28 -13.99 -22.26
N LEU A 310 -5.26 -13.19 -22.58
CA LEU A 310 -4.60 -13.13 -23.88
C LEU A 310 -3.33 -13.97 -23.88
N ALA A 311 -3.07 -14.68 -24.99
CA ALA A 311 -1.78 -15.26 -25.34
C ALA A 311 -1.27 -14.66 -26.67
N VAL A 312 -0.08 -14.07 -26.65
CA VAL A 312 0.62 -13.59 -27.87
C VAL A 312 1.96 -14.26 -28.05
N ASP A 313 2.39 -14.41 -29.29
CA ASP A 313 3.75 -14.82 -29.64
C ASP A 313 4.76 -13.78 -29.11
N ALA A 314 5.75 -14.24 -28.36
CA ALA A 314 6.71 -13.37 -27.70
C ALA A 314 7.57 -12.57 -28.70
N GLU A 315 7.86 -13.12 -29.88
CA GLU A 315 8.75 -12.48 -30.85
C GLU A 315 8.01 -11.46 -31.73
N THR A 316 6.74 -11.70 -32.03
CA THR A 316 5.96 -10.94 -33.02
C THR A 316 4.81 -10.12 -32.44
N GLY A 317 4.35 -10.44 -31.24
CA GLY A 317 3.19 -9.82 -30.59
C GLY A 317 1.84 -10.18 -31.22
N LYS A 318 1.81 -11.16 -32.13
CA LYS A 318 0.57 -11.65 -32.75
C LYS A 318 -0.15 -12.61 -31.79
N PRO A 319 -1.50 -12.58 -31.71
CA PRO A 319 -2.26 -13.57 -30.96
C PRO A 319 -1.92 -15.01 -31.38
N CYS A 320 -1.90 -15.91 -30.39
CA CYS A 320 -1.68 -17.33 -30.63
C CYS A 320 -2.97 -18.00 -31.09
N GLU A 321 -3.05 -18.33 -32.38
CA GLU A 321 -4.24 -18.90 -33.02
C GLU A 321 -4.72 -20.22 -32.39
N ASP A 322 -3.84 -20.95 -31.73
CA ASP A 322 -4.13 -22.23 -31.08
C ASP A 322 -4.55 -22.10 -29.61
N PHE A 323 -4.59 -20.88 -29.06
CA PHE A 323 -5.03 -20.60 -27.70
C PHE A 323 -6.46 -20.08 -27.68
N GLY A 324 -7.40 -20.88 -27.18
CA GLY A 324 -8.80 -20.53 -27.05
C GLY A 324 -9.44 -20.09 -28.37
N GLU A 325 -10.10 -18.95 -28.33
CA GLU A 325 -10.66 -18.27 -29.51
C GLU A 325 -9.65 -17.24 -30.02
N HIS A 326 -8.80 -17.65 -30.96
CA HIS A 326 -7.84 -16.79 -31.67
C HIS A 326 -6.92 -15.97 -30.74
N GLY A 327 -6.36 -16.61 -29.72
CA GLY A 327 -5.45 -16.01 -28.76
C GLY A 327 -6.09 -15.55 -27.46
N PHE A 328 -7.39 -15.82 -27.26
CA PHE A 328 -8.12 -15.39 -26.08
C PHE A 328 -8.92 -16.54 -25.45
N ILE A 329 -8.97 -16.57 -24.12
CA ILE A 329 -9.98 -17.31 -23.37
C ILE A 329 -10.83 -16.37 -22.52
N SER A 330 -12.10 -16.71 -22.30
CA SER A 330 -12.97 -15.99 -21.39
C SER A 330 -12.78 -16.49 -19.97
N LEU A 331 -12.44 -15.59 -19.05
CA LEU A 331 -12.41 -15.88 -17.62
C LEU A 331 -13.79 -15.74 -16.98
N ARG A 332 -14.84 -15.44 -17.75
CA ARG A 332 -16.24 -15.50 -17.29
C ARG A 332 -16.82 -16.90 -17.30
N GLN A 333 -16.16 -17.83 -17.99
CA GLN A 333 -16.61 -19.20 -18.07
C GLN A 333 -16.77 -19.76 -16.64
N TYR A 334 -17.94 -20.37 -16.40
CA TYR A 334 -18.37 -20.94 -15.11
C TYR A 334 -18.71 -19.93 -13.99
N LEU A 335 -18.67 -18.61 -14.23
CA LEU A 335 -19.01 -17.60 -13.20
C LEU A 335 -20.50 -17.20 -13.18
N GLY A 336 -21.33 -17.79 -14.05
CA GLY A 336 -22.71 -17.37 -14.26
C GLY A 336 -22.80 -15.92 -14.77
N HIS A 337 -23.80 -15.16 -14.33
CA HIS A 337 -23.88 -13.72 -14.63
C HIS A 337 -22.79 -12.94 -13.88
N VAL A 338 -22.00 -12.16 -14.63
CA VAL A 338 -20.96 -11.28 -14.13
C VAL A 338 -21.28 -9.85 -14.59
N PRO A 339 -21.82 -8.99 -13.72
CA PRO A 339 -22.03 -7.59 -14.05
C PRO A 339 -20.71 -6.90 -14.43
N HIS A 340 -20.79 -5.86 -15.27
CA HIS A 340 -19.60 -5.08 -15.62
C HIS A 340 -18.97 -4.45 -14.37
N GLY A 341 -17.64 -4.50 -14.26
CA GLY A 341 -16.88 -3.97 -13.13
C GLY A 341 -16.82 -4.86 -11.88
N PHE A 342 -17.45 -6.05 -11.85
CA PHE A 342 -17.42 -6.96 -10.69
C PHE A 342 -16.24 -7.92 -10.69
N HIS A 343 -15.58 -8.11 -11.83
CA HIS A 343 -14.43 -8.99 -11.95
C HIS A 343 -13.42 -8.35 -12.89
N PHE A 344 -12.16 -8.33 -12.48
CA PHE A 344 -11.04 -7.99 -13.35
C PHE A 344 -9.75 -8.63 -12.83
N VAL A 345 -8.69 -8.61 -13.62
CA VAL A 345 -7.44 -9.31 -13.28
C VAL A 345 -6.27 -8.33 -13.43
N THR A 346 -5.67 -7.97 -12.30
CA THR A 346 -4.64 -6.92 -12.19
C THR A 346 -3.23 -7.49 -12.13
N SER A 347 -3.08 -8.75 -11.70
CA SER A 347 -1.80 -9.44 -11.54
C SER A 347 -1.53 -10.45 -12.68
N PRO A 348 -0.26 -10.71 -13.03
CA PRO A 348 0.09 -11.74 -14.00
C PRO A 348 -0.35 -13.14 -13.52
N PRO A 349 -0.80 -14.03 -14.43
CA PRO A 349 -1.05 -15.43 -14.08
C PRO A 349 0.26 -16.14 -13.72
N LEU A 350 0.22 -17.11 -12.82
CA LEU A 350 1.38 -17.96 -12.59
C LEU A 350 1.51 -18.98 -13.71
N VAL A 351 2.70 -19.08 -14.33
CA VAL A 351 3.01 -20.12 -15.31
C VAL A 351 4.03 -21.08 -14.71
N VAL A 352 3.63 -22.34 -14.53
CA VAL A 352 4.48 -23.37 -13.91
C VAL A 352 4.04 -24.76 -14.34
N LYS A 353 4.98 -25.67 -14.63
CA LYS A 353 4.73 -27.06 -15.08
C LYS A 353 3.57 -27.21 -16.08
N ASP A 354 3.65 -26.48 -17.19
CA ASP A 354 2.63 -26.51 -18.25
C ASP A 354 1.20 -26.21 -17.75
N ARG A 355 1.08 -25.28 -16.79
CA ARG A 355 -0.18 -24.71 -16.32
C ARG A 355 -0.09 -23.20 -16.29
N VAL A 356 -1.17 -22.54 -16.71
CA VAL A 356 -1.41 -21.11 -16.49
C VAL A 356 -2.47 -21.00 -15.40
N VAL A 357 -2.08 -20.53 -14.21
CA VAL A 357 -2.92 -20.52 -13.01
C VAL A 357 -3.25 -19.10 -12.59
N LEU A 358 -4.54 -18.81 -12.43
CA LEU A 358 -5.04 -17.50 -12.01
C LEU A 358 -6.44 -17.61 -11.39
N GLY A 359 -6.71 -16.69 -10.46
CA GLY A 359 -8.03 -16.27 -10.05
C GLY A 359 -8.35 -14.90 -10.66
N GLY A 360 -9.04 -14.07 -9.90
CA GLY A 360 -9.31 -12.68 -10.28
C GLY A 360 -9.46 -11.80 -9.05
N TRP A 361 -9.44 -10.49 -9.28
CA TRP A 361 -9.94 -9.51 -8.34
C TRP A 361 -11.45 -9.41 -8.52
N ILE A 362 -12.17 -9.68 -7.44
CA ILE A 362 -13.60 -9.42 -7.36
C ILE A 362 -13.75 -8.04 -6.75
N PHE A 363 -14.67 -7.23 -7.27
CA PHE A 363 -14.96 -5.95 -6.62
C PHE A 363 -15.71 -6.25 -5.34
N ASP A 364 -14.96 -6.45 -4.26
CA ASP A 364 -15.53 -6.74 -2.96
C ASP A 364 -16.44 -5.57 -2.52
N ASN A 365 -17.43 -5.89 -1.69
CA ASN A 365 -18.36 -4.93 -1.09
C ASN A 365 -19.44 -4.35 -2.03
N GLN A 366 -19.73 -5.03 -3.14
CA GLN A 366 -20.82 -4.67 -4.02
C GLN A 366 -22.10 -5.46 -3.70
N ALA A 367 -22.00 -6.75 -3.38
CA ALA A 367 -23.13 -7.63 -3.08
C ALA A 367 -22.73 -8.86 -2.25
N ASN A 368 -23.71 -9.62 -1.76
CA ASN A 368 -23.52 -10.98 -1.24
C ASN A 368 -23.94 -12.07 -2.26
N PHE A 369 -23.74 -11.75 -3.53
CA PHE A 369 -23.93 -12.64 -4.68
C PHE A 369 -22.92 -12.30 -5.77
N GLU A 370 -21.70 -11.96 -5.40
CA GLU A 370 -20.60 -11.63 -6.29
C GLU A 370 -20.06 -12.86 -7.04
N PRO A 371 -19.38 -12.68 -8.18
CA PRO A 371 -18.78 -13.80 -8.91
C PRO A 371 -17.81 -14.62 -8.04
N SER A 372 -17.60 -15.88 -8.42
CA SER A 372 -16.68 -16.76 -7.70
C SER A 372 -15.22 -16.25 -7.74
N GLY A 373 -14.56 -16.30 -6.59
CA GLY A 373 -13.12 -16.11 -6.43
C GLY A 373 -12.25 -17.33 -6.76
N ALA A 374 -12.85 -18.42 -7.26
CA ALA A 374 -12.19 -19.70 -7.51
C ALA A 374 -10.91 -19.60 -8.38
N ILE A 375 -9.95 -20.47 -8.06
CA ILE A 375 -8.65 -20.55 -8.74
C ILE A 375 -8.75 -21.54 -9.89
N ARG A 376 -8.24 -21.17 -11.06
CA ARG A 376 -8.34 -22.01 -12.27
C ARG A 376 -6.98 -22.19 -12.90
N ALA A 377 -6.74 -23.39 -13.40
CA ALA A 377 -5.58 -23.71 -14.22
C ALA A 377 -6.00 -24.03 -15.65
N PHE A 378 -5.26 -23.47 -16.60
CA PHE A 378 -5.48 -23.63 -18.01
C PHE A 378 -4.25 -24.22 -18.68
N ASN A 379 -4.48 -24.95 -19.75
CA ASN A 379 -3.44 -25.41 -20.65
C ASN A 379 -2.77 -24.21 -21.34
N PRO A 380 -1.45 -24.04 -21.28
CA PRO A 380 -0.77 -22.89 -21.90
C PRO A 380 -0.81 -22.90 -23.43
N ILE A 381 -1.06 -24.06 -24.04
CA ILE A 381 -1.18 -24.19 -25.50
C ILE A 381 -2.60 -23.88 -25.94
N THR A 382 -3.57 -24.63 -25.43
CA THR A 382 -4.95 -24.60 -25.93
C THR A 382 -5.86 -23.63 -25.21
N GLY A 383 -5.50 -23.20 -23.99
CA GLY A 383 -6.37 -22.41 -23.12
C GLY A 383 -7.51 -23.21 -22.49
N GLU A 384 -7.58 -24.53 -22.71
CA GLU A 384 -8.57 -25.38 -22.06
C GLU A 384 -8.36 -25.42 -20.55
N ILE A 385 -9.45 -25.42 -19.78
CA ILE A 385 -9.38 -25.60 -18.33
C ILE A 385 -8.89 -27.01 -18.01
N GLU A 386 -7.89 -27.11 -17.13
CA GLU A 386 -7.37 -28.39 -16.63
C GLU A 386 -7.97 -28.75 -15.28
N TRP A 387 -8.11 -27.76 -14.40
CA TRP A 387 -8.83 -27.87 -13.14
C TRP A 387 -9.30 -26.49 -12.64
N ALA A 388 -10.33 -26.51 -11.81
CA ALA A 388 -10.75 -25.40 -10.95
C ALA A 388 -10.66 -25.87 -9.49
N TRP A 389 -10.20 -24.99 -8.60
CA TRP A 389 -10.31 -25.11 -7.16
C TRP A 389 -11.35 -24.11 -6.65
N ASP A 390 -12.39 -24.61 -6.01
CA ASP A 390 -13.50 -23.87 -5.44
C ASP A 390 -13.78 -24.39 -4.03
N ALA A 391 -13.65 -23.49 -3.04
CA ALA A 391 -13.86 -23.81 -1.63
C ALA A 391 -15.28 -24.32 -1.33
N GLY A 392 -16.27 -23.96 -2.16
CA GLY A 392 -17.67 -24.35 -1.99
C GLY A 392 -18.07 -25.68 -2.64
N HIS A 393 -17.18 -26.29 -3.44
CA HIS A 393 -17.46 -27.52 -4.16
C HIS A 393 -16.90 -28.76 -3.43
N ASN A 394 -17.44 -29.95 -3.72
CA ASN A 394 -16.95 -31.22 -3.18
C ASN A 394 -16.88 -32.30 -4.27
N PRO A 395 -15.68 -32.78 -4.65
CA PRO A 395 -14.35 -32.36 -4.15
C PRO A 395 -14.02 -30.91 -4.52
N GLU A 396 -13.24 -30.20 -3.69
CA GLU A 396 -12.90 -28.78 -3.93
C GLU A 396 -12.19 -28.55 -5.28
N ASN A 397 -11.56 -29.58 -5.85
CA ASN A 397 -10.94 -29.54 -7.16
C ASN A 397 -11.60 -30.50 -8.17
N TRP A 398 -11.85 -30.02 -9.38
CA TRP A 398 -12.36 -30.81 -10.49
C TRP A 398 -12.07 -30.12 -11.82
N LYS A 399 -12.33 -30.81 -12.94
CA LYS A 399 -12.38 -30.20 -14.27
C LYS A 399 -13.84 -29.87 -14.60
N PRO A 400 -14.25 -28.60 -14.61
CA PRO A 400 -15.65 -28.23 -14.87
C PRO A 400 -16.12 -28.65 -16.26
N GLY A 401 -17.36 -29.13 -16.33
CA GLY A 401 -18.09 -29.36 -17.57
C GLY A 401 -18.85 -28.12 -18.04
N PRO A 402 -19.38 -28.10 -19.27
CA PRO A 402 -19.97 -26.91 -19.89
C PRO A 402 -21.15 -26.26 -19.15
N ASN A 403 -21.83 -26.99 -18.27
CA ASN A 403 -23.00 -26.53 -17.53
C ASN A 403 -22.72 -26.30 -16.04
N ASP A 404 -21.48 -26.46 -15.60
CA ASP A 404 -21.11 -26.25 -14.21
C ASP A 404 -20.99 -24.75 -13.92
N GLU A 405 -21.27 -24.37 -12.67
CA GLU A 405 -21.04 -23.02 -12.16
C GLU A 405 -20.18 -23.10 -10.90
N LEU A 406 -19.26 -22.16 -10.76
CA LEU A 406 -18.41 -22.00 -9.60
C LEU A 406 -19.18 -21.28 -8.49
N THR A 407 -18.88 -21.64 -7.25
CA THR A 407 -19.55 -21.11 -6.06
C THR A 407 -19.29 -19.61 -5.94
N ARG A 408 -20.37 -18.84 -5.89
CA ARG A 408 -20.35 -17.38 -5.69
C ARG A 408 -19.86 -17.01 -4.30
N ASP A 409 -19.36 -15.79 -4.16
CA ASP A 409 -18.92 -15.18 -2.89
C ASP A 409 -17.75 -15.91 -2.19
N THR A 410 -17.07 -16.82 -2.87
CA THR A 410 -15.85 -17.43 -2.32
C THR A 410 -14.71 -16.42 -2.32
N PRO A 411 -13.75 -16.52 -1.38
CA PRO A 411 -12.59 -15.63 -1.33
C PRO A 411 -11.87 -15.55 -2.68
N ASN A 412 -11.55 -14.33 -3.10
CA ASN A 412 -10.83 -14.07 -4.34
C ASN A 412 -9.31 -14.27 -4.15
N ALA A 413 -8.54 -14.18 -5.24
CA ALA A 413 -7.08 -14.26 -5.17
C ALA A 413 -6.46 -13.37 -6.25
N TRP A 414 -6.42 -12.08 -5.95
CA TRP A 414 -6.09 -11.02 -6.90
C TRP A 414 -4.59 -10.72 -7.03
N GLY A 415 -3.79 -11.18 -6.07
CA GLY A 415 -2.35 -10.97 -5.98
C GLY A 415 -1.52 -11.85 -6.93
N VAL A 416 -0.20 -11.78 -6.79
CA VAL A 416 0.75 -12.67 -7.50
C VAL A 416 0.96 -13.95 -6.71
N TYR A 417 0.96 -15.11 -7.39
CA TYR A 417 1.18 -16.41 -6.74
C TYR A 417 2.65 -16.83 -6.75
N THR A 418 3.01 -17.76 -5.86
CA THR A 418 4.34 -18.38 -5.84
C THR A 418 4.23 -19.90 -5.93
N ALA A 419 5.30 -20.59 -6.31
CA ALA A 419 5.30 -22.06 -6.44
C ALA A 419 6.66 -22.69 -6.19
N ASP A 420 6.63 -23.93 -5.69
CA ASP A 420 7.77 -24.82 -5.55
C ASP A 420 7.55 -26.02 -6.49
N PRO A 421 8.10 -25.96 -7.72
CA PRO A 421 7.94 -27.03 -8.69
C PRO A 421 8.52 -28.37 -8.22
N ASP A 422 9.56 -28.37 -7.39
CA ASP A 422 10.17 -29.61 -6.88
C ASP A 422 9.19 -30.35 -5.94
N LEU A 423 8.39 -29.60 -5.18
CA LEU A 423 7.33 -30.16 -4.34
C LEU A 423 6.01 -30.41 -5.10
N GLY A 424 5.86 -29.87 -6.31
CA GLY A 424 4.60 -29.90 -7.04
C GLY A 424 3.52 -28.98 -6.45
N LEU A 425 3.92 -27.95 -5.69
CA LEU A 425 2.99 -27.08 -4.97
C LEU A 425 3.01 -25.65 -5.51
N LEU A 426 1.84 -25.03 -5.59
CA LEU A 426 1.68 -23.58 -5.72
C LEU A 426 0.97 -23.02 -4.50
N TYR A 427 1.27 -21.78 -4.16
CA TYR A 427 0.82 -21.09 -2.95
C TYR A 427 -0.02 -19.87 -3.33
N ILE A 428 -1.32 -19.98 -3.04
CA ILE A 428 -2.32 -18.96 -3.33
C ILE A 428 -2.55 -18.10 -2.09
N PRO A 429 -2.36 -16.78 -2.19
CA PRO A 429 -2.83 -15.85 -1.19
C PRO A 429 -4.32 -15.53 -1.46
N THR A 430 -5.18 -15.60 -0.44
CA THR A 430 -6.61 -15.32 -0.61
C THR A 430 -7.04 -13.99 0.03
N GLY A 431 -8.03 -13.39 -0.64
CA GLY A 431 -8.91 -12.30 -0.24
C GLY A 431 -9.81 -12.65 0.95
N ASN A 432 -10.79 -11.80 1.21
CA ASN A 432 -11.94 -12.13 2.05
C ASN A 432 -13.07 -12.68 1.18
N SER A 433 -14.02 -13.38 1.80
CA SER A 433 -15.33 -13.58 1.20
C SER A 433 -16.16 -12.30 1.35
N PRO A 434 -16.72 -11.75 0.26
CA PRO A 434 -17.45 -10.49 0.30
C PRO A 434 -18.79 -10.63 1.05
N PRO A 435 -19.26 -9.55 1.70
CA PRO A 435 -18.56 -8.26 1.89
C PRO A 435 -17.46 -8.29 2.96
N ASP A 436 -16.56 -7.31 2.92
CA ASP A 436 -15.42 -7.22 3.84
C ASP A 436 -15.78 -6.59 5.19
N ASN A 437 -16.81 -5.73 5.24
CA ASN A 437 -17.12 -4.91 6.41
C ASN A 437 -18.21 -5.51 7.32
N TRP A 438 -18.79 -6.64 6.91
CA TRP A 438 -19.81 -7.41 7.62
C TRP A 438 -19.81 -8.84 7.08
N GLY A 439 -19.70 -9.83 7.96
CA GLY A 439 -19.47 -11.23 7.61
C GLY A 439 -20.65 -12.16 7.89
N GLY A 440 -21.83 -11.64 8.28
CA GLY A 440 -22.95 -12.47 8.76
C GLY A 440 -23.56 -13.43 7.73
N SER A 441 -23.25 -13.27 6.43
CA SER A 441 -23.64 -14.21 5.36
C SER A 441 -22.57 -15.23 5.00
N ARG A 442 -21.35 -15.15 5.56
CA ARG A 442 -20.26 -16.07 5.21
C ARG A 442 -20.56 -17.49 5.66
N ARG A 443 -20.25 -18.43 4.78
CA ARG A 443 -20.37 -19.88 5.05
C ARG A 443 -19.10 -20.38 5.73
N PRO A 444 -19.13 -21.53 6.41
CA PRO A 444 -17.95 -22.04 7.12
C PRO A 444 -16.69 -22.21 6.24
N PHE A 445 -16.85 -22.57 4.97
CA PHE A 445 -15.72 -22.69 4.05
C PHE A 445 -15.21 -21.33 3.55
N ASP A 446 -16.07 -20.32 3.47
CA ASP A 446 -15.68 -18.94 3.13
C ASP A 446 -14.72 -18.42 4.20
N ASP A 447 -15.12 -18.53 5.47
CA ASP A 447 -14.26 -18.14 6.58
C ASP A 447 -13.01 -19.00 6.66
N ALA A 448 -13.08 -20.31 6.47
CA ALA A 448 -11.89 -21.18 6.55
C ALA A 448 -10.84 -20.93 5.46
N THR A 449 -11.21 -20.22 4.39
CA THR A 449 -10.33 -19.92 3.25
C THR A 449 -10.09 -18.43 3.02
N SER A 450 -10.68 -17.55 3.82
CA SER A 450 -10.43 -16.09 3.79
C SER A 450 -9.11 -15.73 4.49
N SER A 451 -8.41 -14.73 3.95
CA SER A 451 -7.16 -14.16 4.52
C SER A 451 -6.12 -15.25 4.83
N ALA A 452 -5.96 -16.18 3.88
CA ALA A 452 -5.24 -17.44 4.07
C ALA A 452 -4.25 -17.75 2.93
N THR A 453 -3.17 -18.44 3.28
CA THR A 453 -2.28 -19.06 2.30
C THR A 453 -2.76 -20.48 2.06
N ILE A 454 -3.07 -20.80 0.81
CA ILE A 454 -3.54 -22.13 0.39
C ILE A 454 -2.48 -22.77 -0.50
N ALA A 455 -2.05 -23.98 -0.15
CA ALA A 455 -1.19 -24.78 -1.03
C ALA A 455 -2.04 -25.74 -1.84
N LEU A 456 -1.93 -25.64 -3.17
CA LEU A 456 -2.56 -26.54 -4.12
C LEU A 456 -1.48 -27.36 -4.84
N ASP A 457 -1.81 -28.59 -5.18
CA ASP A 457 -1.04 -29.36 -6.14
C ASP A 457 -1.14 -28.72 -7.53
N ILE A 458 0.00 -28.52 -8.20
CA ILE A 458 0.08 -27.78 -9.46
C ILE A 458 -0.72 -28.48 -10.58
N GLU A 459 -0.66 -29.82 -10.64
CA GLU A 459 -1.20 -30.57 -11.76
C GLU A 459 -2.69 -30.86 -11.61
N THR A 460 -3.16 -31.04 -10.37
CA THR A 460 -4.52 -31.51 -10.04
C THR A 460 -5.40 -30.45 -9.37
N GLY A 461 -4.83 -29.41 -8.78
CA GLY A 461 -5.55 -28.42 -7.97
C GLY A 461 -5.96 -28.93 -6.59
N GLU A 462 -5.54 -30.13 -6.18
CA GLU A 462 -5.87 -30.68 -4.86
C GLU A 462 -5.29 -29.82 -3.75
N ARG A 463 -6.12 -29.43 -2.78
CA ARG A 463 -5.66 -28.68 -1.61
C ARG A 463 -4.83 -29.56 -0.68
N ARG A 464 -3.59 -29.13 -0.44
CA ARG A 464 -2.61 -29.86 0.39
C ARG A 464 -2.60 -29.35 1.82
N TRP A 465 -2.70 -28.04 2.00
CA TRP A 465 -2.85 -27.41 3.31
C TRP A 465 -3.39 -25.98 3.17
N THR A 466 -3.91 -25.45 4.27
CA THR A 466 -4.32 -24.05 4.43
C THR A 466 -3.73 -23.50 5.72
N PHE A 467 -3.29 -22.24 5.68
CA PHE A 467 -2.91 -21.48 6.87
C PHE A 467 -3.60 -20.12 6.85
N GLN A 468 -4.45 -19.85 7.84
CA GLN A 468 -5.20 -18.60 7.96
C GLN A 468 -4.46 -17.59 8.85
N THR A 469 -4.42 -16.33 8.42
CA THR A 469 -3.75 -15.23 9.15
C THR A 469 -4.71 -14.28 9.88
N VAL A 470 -6.00 -14.32 9.52
CA VAL A 470 -7.08 -13.59 10.19
C VAL A 470 -8.32 -14.48 10.20
N HIS A 471 -8.85 -14.77 11.38
CA HIS A 471 -10.13 -15.44 11.56
C HIS A 471 -11.27 -14.44 11.38
N HIS A 472 -12.25 -14.78 10.52
CA HIS A 472 -13.44 -13.97 10.26
C HIS A 472 -13.11 -12.48 10.02
N ASP A 473 -12.43 -12.20 8.90
CA ASP A 473 -11.87 -10.88 8.59
C ASP A 473 -12.95 -9.84 8.29
N LEU A 474 -13.05 -8.79 9.10
CA LEU A 474 -14.00 -7.69 8.91
C LEU A 474 -13.32 -6.34 8.53
N TRP A 475 -12.06 -6.39 8.09
CA TRP A 475 -11.19 -5.21 8.02
C TRP A 475 -10.43 -5.08 6.70
N ASP A 476 -10.70 -5.97 5.74
CA ASP A 476 -9.93 -6.13 4.51
C ASP A 476 -8.43 -6.35 4.79
N MET A 477 -8.12 -7.31 5.67
CA MET A 477 -6.76 -7.71 6.03
C MET A 477 -6.32 -8.97 5.28
N ASP A 478 -6.74 -9.10 4.02
CA ASP A 478 -6.41 -10.22 3.16
C ASP A 478 -4.90 -10.33 2.83
N LEU A 479 -4.56 -11.42 2.15
CA LEU A 479 -3.23 -11.65 1.63
C LEU A 479 -3.14 -11.16 0.19
N ALA A 480 -2.49 -10.01 0.02
CA ALA A 480 -2.34 -9.37 -1.29
C ALA A 480 -1.28 -10.01 -2.21
N ILE A 481 -0.47 -10.94 -1.70
CA ILE A 481 0.64 -11.55 -2.44
C ILE A 481 1.03 -12.91 -1.87
N GLY A 482 1.45 -13.82 -2.75
CA GLY A 482 1.97 -15.13 -2.40
C GLY A 482 3.26 -15.02 -1.59
N PRO A 483 3.56 -16.02 -0.76
CA PRO A 483 4.67 -15.95 0.17
C PRO A 483 6.02 -16.08 -0.55
N SER A 484 7.03 -15.38 -0.04
CA SER A 484 8.41 -15.47 -0.54
C SER A 484 9.12 -16.68 0.07
N MET A 485 9.81 -17.46 -0.77
CA MET A 485 10.50 -18.67 -0.32
C MET A 485 11.88 -18.39 0.23
N VAL A 486 12.25 -19.15 1.26
CA VAL A 486 13.60 -19.11 1.83
C VAL A 486 13.88 -20.39 2.59
N ASP A 487 15.07 -20.96 2.42
CA ASP A 487 15.50 -22.04 3.30
C ASP A 487 16.08 -21.45 4.59
N LEU A 488 15.65 -21.95 5.74
CA LEU A 488 16.09 -21.49 7.05
C LEU A 488 16.85 -22.59 7.80
N PRO A 489 17.86 -22.25 8.62
CA PRO A 489 18.53 -23.23 9.45
C PRO A 489 17.59 -23.76 10.53
N GLY A 490 17.40 -25.07 10.56
CA GLY A 490 16.64 -25.78 11.57
C GLY A 490 17.41 -25.96 12.88
N PRO A 491 16.72 -26.37 13.97
CA PRO A 491 17.33 -26.53 15.28
C PRO A 491 18.51 -27.51 15.33
N ASN A 492 18.57 -28.50 14.43
CA ASN A 492 19.62 -29.52 14.39
C ASN A 492 20.59 -29.34 13.21
N GLY A 493 20.58 -28.15 12.57
CA GLY A 493 21.45 -27.82 11.44
C GLY A 493 20.95 -28.30 10.07
N GLU A 494 19.76 -28.91 9.99
CA GLU A 494 19.07 -29.19 8.74
C GLU A 494 18.55 -27.90 8.08
N ASN A 495 18.44 -27.88 6.76
CA ASN A 495 17.74 -26.78 6.07
C ASN A 495 16.24 -27.07 6.05
N ILE A 496 15.46 -26.14 6.60
CA ILE A 496 14.00 -26.20 6.56
C ILE A 496 13.54 -25.41 5.33
N PRO A 497 12.80 -26.05 4.40
CA PRO A 497 12.20 -25.36 3.28
C PRO A 497 11.04 -24.49 3.78
N ALA A 498 11.33 -23.22 4.03
CA ALA A 498 10.36 -22.28 4.56
C ALA A 498 9.80 -21.38 3.46
N LEU A 499 8.67 -20.76 3.79
CA LEU A 499 8.12 -19.61 3.11
C LEU A 499 7.75 -18.54 4.14
N ILE A 500 7.75 -17.28 3.72
CA ILE A 500 7.38 -16.14 4.55
C ILE A 500 6.18 -15.45 3.90
N GLN A 501 5.04 -15.52 4.57
CA GLN A 501 3.83 -14.78 4.18
C GLN A 501 3.84 -13.41 4.86
N SER A 502 3.98 -12.34 4.06
CA SER A 502 3.73 -10.97 4.49
C SER A 502 2.23 -10.68 4.52
N THR A 503 1.78 -9.80 5.42
CA THR A 503 0.36 -9.50 5.61
C THR A 503 0.08 -8.00 5.62
N LYS A 504 -1.16 -7.61 5.25
CA LYS A 504 -1.67 -6.24 5.42
C LYS A 504 -1.62 -5.76 6.89
N ARG A 505 -1.52 -6.68 7.85
CA ARG A 505 -1.33 -6.35 9.28
C ARG A 505 0.10 -5.96 9.64
N GLY A 506 1.09 -6.23 8.80
CA GLY A 506 2.50 -5.96 9.08
C GLY A 506 3.24 -7.12 9.76
N GLU A 507 2.64 -8.31 9.77
CA GLU A 507 3.22 -9.52 10.36
C GLU A 507 3.81 -10.44 9.28
N PHE A 508 4.79 -11.27 9.68
CA PHE A 508 5.49 -12.21 8.81
C PHE A 508 5.36 -13.64 9.34
N PHE A 509 4.45 -14.42 8.75
CA PHE A 509 4.24 -15.83 9.13
C PHE A 509 5.27 -16.71 8.42
N VAL A 510 6.07 -17.44 9.21
CA VAL A 510 7.13 -18.32 8.72
C VAL A 510 6.64 -19.77 8.79
N LEU A 511 6.32 -20.36 7.64
CA LEU A 511 5.70 -21.68 7.55
C LEU A 511 6.62 -22.65 6.79
N ASP A 512 6.59 -23.93 7.17
CA ASP A 512 7.20 -25.00 6.40
C ASP A 512 6.37 -25.20 5.13
N ARG A 513 6.97 -24.92 3.97
CA ARG A 513 6.23 -24.84 2.70
C ARG A 513 5.66 -26.18 2.23
N ARG A 514 6.09 -27.30 2.83
CA ARG A 514 5.54 -28.64 2.56
C ARG A 514 4.23 -28.90 3.30
N THR A 515 4.04 -28.27 4.46
CA THR A 515 2.98 -28.64 5.42
C THR A 515 2.09 -27.49 5.87
N GLY A 516 2.48 -26.24 5.63
CA GLY A 516 1.77 -25.05 6.11
C GLY A 516 1.90 -24.80 7.61
N LYS A 517 2.61 -25.66 8.35
CA LYS A 517 2.81 -25.50 9.80
C LYS A 517 3.88 -24.46 10.10
N PRO A 518 3.78 -23.69 11.19
CA PRO A 518 4.84 -22.79 11.61
C PRO A 518 6.18 -23.50 11.75
N VAL A 519 7.25 -22.89 11.24
CA VAL A 519 8.61 -23.45 11.35
C VAL A 519 9.03 -23.51 12.83
N PRO A 520 9.69 -24.60 13.29
CA PRO A 520 10.24 -24.67 14.63
C PRO A 520 11.08 -23.43 14.99
N GLY A 521 10.73 -22.77 16.11
CA GLY A 521 11.36 -21.52 16.55
C GLY A 521 10.74 -20.25 15.96
N TYR A 522 9.69 -20.35 15.15
CA TYR A 522 8.88 -19.23 14.66
C TYR A 522 7.40 -19.45 15.04
N PRO A 523 7.06 -19.35 16.34
CA PRO A 523 5.72 -19.70 16.79
C PRO A 523 4.66 -18.70 16.29
N VAL A 524 3.44 -19.20 16.23
CA VAL A 524 2.20 -18.43 16.05
C VAL A 524 1.40 -18.57 17.33
N GLU A 525 0.95 -17.44 17.88
CA GLU A 525 0.20 -17.38 19.13
C GLU A 525 -1.22 -16.86 18.89
N GLU A 526 -2.22 -17.56 19.39
CA GLU A 526 -3.58 -17.02 19.50
C GLU A 526 -3.64 -15.97 20.61
N ARG A 527 -4.05 -14.75 20.28
CA ARG A 527 -4.20 -13.67 21.27
C ARG A 527 -5.61 -13.10 21.27
N PRO A 528 -6.16 -12.73 22.44
CA PRO A 528 -7.44 -12.04 22.52
C PRO A 528 -7.42 -10.71 21.76
N VAL A 529 -8.53 -10.41 21.10
CA VAL A 529 -8.74 -9.16 20.34
C VAL A 529 -10.09 -8.53 20.71
N PRO A 530 -10.33 -7.25 20.40
CA PRO A 530 -11.62 -6.62 20.67
C PRO A 530 -12.79 -7.36 19.99
N THR A 531 -13.89 -7.56 20.72
CA THR A 531 -15.11 -8.20 20.20
C THR A 531 -16.37 -7.37 20.42
N ALA A 532 -16.27 -6.24 21.12
CA ALA A 532 -17.41 -5.43 21.48
C ALA A 532 -17.90 -4.58 20.30
N GLY A 533 -19.23 -4.43 20.18
CA GLY A 533 -19.84 -3.49 19.24
C GLY A 533 -20.05 -3.98 17.81
N VAL A 534 -19.78 -5.26 17.54
CA VAL A 534 -20.17 -5.94 16.29
C VAL A 534 -21.69 -5.85 16.05
N ALA A 535 -22.11 -5.89 14.79
CA ALA A 535 -23.50 -6.00 14.40
C ALA A 535 -24.19 -7.23 15.04
N ALA A 536 -25.47 -7.11 15.39
CA ALA A 536 -26.19 -8.15 16.14
C ALA A 536 -26.47 -9.43 15.35
N ASP A 537 -26.41 -9.35 14.03
CA ASP A 537 -26.58 -10.41 13.05
C ASP A 537 -25.25 -10.85 12.41
N ASP A 538 -24.14 -10.47 13.02
CA ASP A 538 -22.79 -10.89 12.65
C ASP A 538 -22.06 -11.50 13.86
N HIS A 539 -20.84 -11.98 13.65
CA HIS A 539 -19.99 -12.53 14.69
C HIS A 539 -18.53 -12.06 14.54
N VAL A 540 -17.71 -12.35 15.54
CA VAL A 540 -16.27 -12.04 15.54
C VAL A 540 -15.52 -13.18 16.20
N SER A 541 -14.28 -13.42 15.77
CA SER A 541 -13.38 -14.34 16.47
C SER A 541 -12.87 -13.71 17.78
N PRO A 542 -12.90 -14.43 18.92
CA PRO A 542 -12.38 -13.92 20.18
C PRO A 542 -10.85 -13.83 20.22
N THR A 543 -10.16 -14.58 19.36
CA THR A 543 -8.70 -14.55 19.21
C THR A 543 -8.30 -14.46 17.75
N GLN A 544 -7.06 -14.02 17.53
CA GLN A 544 -6.43 -13.98 16.21
C GLN A 544 -5.03 -14.59 16.30
N PRO A 545 -4.52 -15.19 15.21
CA PRO A 545 -3.15 -15.66 15.15
C PRO A 545 -2.20 -14.47 15.01
N PHE A 546 -1.14 -14.46 15.80
CA PHE A 546 -0.04 -13.50 15.74
C PHE A 546 1.27 -14.21 15.45
N ALA A 547 1.98 -13.75 14.41
CA ALA A 547 3.33 -14.23 14.13
C ALA A 547 4.33 -13.59 15.09
N VAL A 548 4.89 -14.37 16.02
CA VAL A 548 5.80 -13.86 17.06
C VAL A 548 7.26 -14.27 16.86
N GLY A 549 7.52 -15.10 15.83
CA GLY A 549 8.85 -15.60 15.50
C GLY A 549 9.78 -14.56 14.88
N LEU A 550 9.24 -13.55 14.21
CA LEU A 550 9.97 -12.43 13.63
C LEU A 550 9.43 -11.10 14.20
N PRO A 551 10.22 -10.02 14.19
CA PRO A 551 9.71 -8.69 14.51
C PRO A 551 8.55 -8.31 13.61
N SER A 552 7.44 -7.88 14.21
CA SER A 552 6.29 -7.35 13.49
C SER A 552 6.48 -5.87 13.15
N LEU A 553 5.94 -5.46 12.01
CA LEU A 553 5.79 -4.06 11.58
C LEU A 553 4.41 -3.49 11.90
N THR A 554 3.52 -4.26 12.53
CA THR A 554 2.23 -3.78 13.04
C THR A 554 2.44 -2.54 13.90
N PRO A 555 1.75 -1.42 13.62
CA PRO A 555 1.87 -0.22 14.43
C PRO A 555 1.23 -0.44 15.82
N PRO A 556 1.70 0.28 16.85
CA PRO A 556 1.01 0.33 18.14
C PRO A 556 -0.41 0.90 18.01
N ASP A 557 -1.28 0.54 18.95
CA ASP A 557 -2.63 1.10 19.05
C ASP A 557 -2.59 2.62 19.21
N LEU A 558 -3.49 3.29 18.50
CA LEU A 558 -3.63 4.74 18.49
C LEU A 558 -4.12 5.29 19.83
N LYS A 559 -3.56 6.43 20.20
CA LYS A 559 -3.97 7.24 21.33
C LYS A 559 -4.41 8.61 20.85
N GLU A 560 -5.20 9.31 21.67
CA GLU A 560 -5.55 10.70 21.40
C GLU A 560 -4.31 11.60 21.22
N SER A 561 -3.22 11.30 21.94
CA SER A 561 -1.94 12.01 21.83
C SER A 561 -1.28 11.89 20.45
N ASP A 562 -1.63 10.87 19.66
CA ASP A 562 -1.03 10.60 18.35
C ASP A 562 -1.70 11.43 17.23
N MET A 563 -2.77 12.15 17.60
CA MET A 563 -3.50 13.01 16.68
C MET A 563 -2.64 14.20 16.25
N TRP A 564 -2.72 14.51 14.97
CA TRP A 564 -1.86 15.45 14.28
C TRP A 564 -2.66 16.36 13.33
N GLY A 565 -1.95 17.24 12.64
CA GLY A 565 -2.49 18.27 11.77
C GLY A 565 -1.42 19.29 11.40
N ALA A 566 -1.74 20.23 10.53
CA ALA A 566 -0.87 21.36 10.21
C ALA A 566 -0.85 22.42 11.33
N THR A 567 -1.87 22.46 12.19
CA THR A 567 -2.01 23.42 13.28
C THR A 567 -2.64 22.80 14.53
N LEU A 568 -2.60 23.55 15.62
CA LEU A 568 -3.33 23.19 16.85
C LEU A 568 -4.85 23.07 16.62
N LEU A 569 -5.41 23.76 15.62
CA LEU A 569 -6.86 23.80 15.38
C LEU A 569 -7.38 22.51 14.76
N ASP A 570 -6.73 22.03 13.69
CA ASP A 570 -7.11 20.80 13.02
C ASP A 570 -6.66 19.57 13.81
N GLN A 571 -5.60 19.66 14.62
CA GLN A 571 -5.30 18.64 15.62
C GLN A 571 -6.45 18.42 16.60
N MET A 572 -7.05 19.51 17.11
CA MET A 572 -8.21 19.43 18.00
C MET A 572 -9.38 18.70 17.32
N ILE A 573 -9.62 18.98 16.03
CA ILE A 573 -10.64 18.29 15.24
C ILE A 573 -10.34 16.79 15.17
N CYS A 574 -9.10 16.40 14.87
CA CYS A 574 -8.70 15.00 14.84
C CYS A 574 -8.88 14.30 16.20
N ARG A 575 -8.59 14.99 17.31
CA ARG A 575 -8.85 14.46 18.66
C ARG A 575 -10.34 14.27 18.96
N ILE A 576 -11.17 15.21 18.52
CA ILE A 576 -12.63 15.07 18.62
C ILE A 576 -13.08 13.84 17.81
N GLN A 577 -12.61 13.70 16.57
CA GLN A 577 -12.94 12.55 15.73
C GLN A 577 -12.48 11.23 16.36
N PHE A 578 -11.29 11.18 16.96
CA PHE A 578 -10.82 10.01 17.70
C PHE A 578 -11.78 9.62 18.83
N ARG A 579 -12.17 10.59 19.67
CA ARG A 579 -13.06 10.35 20.82
C ARG A 579 -14.50 10.03 20.44
N GLN A 580 -14.95 10.46 19.27
CA GLN A 580 -16.26 10.09 18.73
C GLN A 580 -16.28 8.69 18.11
N SER A 581 -15.12 8.18 17.70
CA SER A 581 -15.02 6.89 17.01
C SER A 581 -14.97 5.72 17.98
N ALA A 582 -15.33 4.53 17.51
CA ALA A 582 -15.01 3.27 18.18
C ALA A 582 -13.56 2.89 17.82
N TYR A 583 -12.75 2.66 18.84
CA TYR A 583 -11.39 2.16 18.68
C TYR A 583 -10.90 1.57 20.01
N GLU A 584 -10.75 0.25 20.03
CA GLU A 584 -10.23 -0.54 21.16
C GLU A 584 -8.90 -1.24 20.79
N GLY A 585 -8.29 -0.82 19.68
CA GLY A 585 -7.05 -1.37 19.12
C GLY A 585 -7.26 -2.08 17.79
N GLN A 586 -6.22 -2.76 17.32
CA GLN A 586 -6.30 -3.65 16.15
C GLN A 586 -7.49 -4.62 16.31
N PHE A 587 -8.26 -4.82 15.24
CA PHE A 587 -9.48 -5.64 15.21
C PHE A 587 -10.71 -5.09 15.95
N THR A 588 -10.79 -3.78 16.19
CA THR A 588 -12.07 -3.17 16.57
C THR A 588 -13.10 -3.45 15.46
N PRO A 589 -14.20 -4.17 15.69
CA PRO A 589 -15.14 -4.53 14.63
C PRO A 589 -15.90 -3.29 14.13
N PRO A 590 -16.33 -3.26 12.86
CA PRO A 590 -17.18 -2.19 12.34
C PRO A 590 -18.49 -2.04 13.14
N HIS A 591 -18.69 -0.88 13.76
CA HIS A 591 -19.89 -0.57 14.54
C HIS A 591 -21.03 -0.07 13.65
N VAL A 592 -22.27 -0.50 13.94
CA VAL A 592 -23.48 0.04 13.33
C VAL A 592 -23.81 1.42 13.90
N GLY A 593 -23.97 2.42 13.03
CA GLY A 593 -24.36 3.78 13.39
C GLY A 593 -23.26 4.61 14.07
N LYS A 594 -22.05 4.06 14.22
CA LYS A 594 -20.89 4.74 14.79
C LYS A 594 -19.66 4.50 13.92
N THR A 595 -18.87 5.55 13.70
CA THR A 595 -17.61 5.43 12.96
C THR A 595 -16.60 4.62 13.77
N THR A 596 -15.93 3.68 13.12
CA THR A 596 -14.87 2.82 13.66
C THR A 596 -13.55 3.22 13.03
N ILE A 597 -12.49 3.37 13.83
CA ILE A 597 -11.13 3.53 13.29
C ILE A 597 -10.55 2.14 13.07
N VAL A 598 -9.94 1.93 11.92
CA VAL A 598 -9.26 0.68 11.57
C VAL A 598 -7.79 1.01 11.30
N TYR A 599 -6.90 0.33 12.01
CA TYR A 599 -5.46 0.56 11.94
C TYR A 599 -4.68 -0.67 12.47
N PRO A 600 -3.92 -1.38 11.61
CA PRO A 600 -3.85 -1.27 10.14
C PRO A 600 -5.21 -1.42 9.45
N ALA A 601 -5.33 -0.93 8.22
CA ALA A 601 -6.56 -0.99 7.42
C ALA A 601 -6.27 -1.57 6.03
N PHE A 602 -7.22 -1.45 5.10
CA PHE A 602 -7.23 -2.09 3.78
C PHE A 602 -6.01 -1.81 2.89
N TYR A 603 -5.41 -0.61 2.95
CA TYR A 603 -4.13 -0.30 2.27
C TYR A 603 -2.91 -1.07 2.84
N GLY A 604 -3.11 -1.76 3.96
CA GLY A 604 -2.13 -2.56 4.66
C GLY A 604 -0.92 -1.81 5.21
N VAL A 605 -0.14 -2.54 5.99
CA VAL A 605 1.24 -2.22 6.30
C VAL A 605 2.14 -2.71 5.17
N VAL A 606 1.98 -3.98 4.77
CA VAL A 606 2.64 -4.59 3.61
C VAL A 606 1.55 -5.17 2.70
N ASP A 607 1.35 -4.54 1.55
CA ASP A 607 0.28 -4.86 0.58
C ASP A 607 0.84 -5.73 -0.57
N TRP A 608 0.28 -5.63 -1.78
CA TRP A 608 0.57 -6.46 -2.97
C TRP A 608 2.03 -6.49 -3.39
N GLN A 609 2.84 -5.56 -2.91
CA GLN A 609 4.27 -5.57 -3.13
C GLN A 609 5.02 -6.70 -2.42
N GLY A 610 4.52 -7.15 -1.26
CA GLY A 610 5.22 -8.09 -0.40
C GLY A 610 6.58 -7.60 0.11
N ALA A 611 7.42 -8.56 0.53
CA ALA A 611 8.79 -8.31 0.96
C ALA A 611 9.80 -8.88 -0.06
N SER A 612 11.03 -8.36 -0.02
CA SER A 612 12.17 -8.94 -0.73
C SER A 612 13.02 -9.76 0.22
N ILE A 613 13.55 -10.89 -0.23
CA ILE A 613 14.44 -11.74 0.54
C ILE A 613 15.79 -11.83 -0.16
N ASP A 614 16.87 -11.62 0.58
CA ASP A 614 18.20 -12.05 0.18
C ASP A 614 18.44 -13.47 0.71
N PRO A 615 18.35 -14.51 -0.14
CA PRO A 615 18.47 -15.89 0.30
C PRO A 615 19.89 -16.24 0.74
N GLN A 616 20.92 -15.49 0.32
CA GLN A 616 22.31 -15.75 0.72
C GLN A 616 22.64 -15.17 2.08
N ARG A 617 22.10 -13.98 2.37
CA ARG A 617 22.33 -13.26 3.62
C ARG A 617 21.27 -13.57 4.68
N LYS A 618 20.18 -14.24 4.29
CA LYS A 618 18.98 -14.47 5.12
C LYS A 618 18.42 -13.16 5.67
N LEU A 619 18.30 -12.18 4.79
CA LEU A 619 17.84 -10.83 5.12
C LEU A 619 16.51 -10.58 4.42
N LEU A 620 15.49 -10.21 5.17
CA LEU A 620 14.20 -9.75 4.64
C LEU A 620 14.19 -8.23 4.63
N ILE A 621 13.81 -7.63 3.51
CA ILE A 621 13.59 -6.19 3.36
C ILE A 621 12.13 -5.93 3.04
N ALA A 622 11.47 -5.12 3.85
CA ALA A 622 10.07 -4.75 3.67
C ALA A 622 9.89 -3.23 3.82
N ASN A 623 9.14 -2.64 2.90
CA ASN A 623 8.60 -1.29 3.05
C ASN A 623 7.19 -1.36 3.64
N ALA A 624 6.93 -0.50 4.61
CA ALA A 624 5.73 -0.45 5.41
C ALA A 624 5.01 0.90 5.25
N SER A 625 3.69 0.87 5.19
CA SER A 625 2.80 2.04 5.17
C SER A 625 1.93 2.11 6.43
N TYR A 626 1.61 3.32 6.89
CA TYR A 626 0.92 3.57 8.16
C TYR A 626 -0.16 4.65 8.01
N LEU A 627 -1.25 4.29 7.33
CA LEU A 627 -2.42 5.16 7.12
C LEU A 627 -3.67 4.52 7.76
N PRO A 628 -4.23 5.11 8.83
CA PRO A 628 -5.49 4.64 9.40
C PRO A 628 -6.68 5.04 8.55
N PHE A 629 -7.71 4.20 8.57
CA PHE A 629 -8.97 4.43 7.89
C PHE A 629 -10.11 4.52 8.91
N ARG A 630 -11.25 5.04 8.43
CA ARG A 630 -12.51 5.02 9.16
C ARG A 630 -13.55 4.26 8.37
N ILE A 631 -14.22 3.36 9.05
CA ILE A 631 -15.35 2.58 8.53
C ILE A 631 -16.61 2.99 9.28
N ARG A 632 -17.71 3.22 8.57
CA ARG A 632 -19.02 3.48 9.18
C ARG A 632 -20.05 2.56 8.55
N LEU A 633 -20.59 1.64 9.36
CA LEU A 633 -21.66 0.75 8.96
C LEU A 633 -23.01 1.39 9.28
N GLU A 634 -23.94 1.42 8.33
CA GLU A 634 -25.28 1.99 8.49
C GLU A 634 -26.34 1.02 7.98
N HIS A 635 -27.53 1.05 8.55
CA HIS A 635 -28.63 0.23 8.02
C HIS A 635 -28.96 0.64 6.58
N ARG A 636 -29.07 -0.34 5.69
CA ARG A 636 -29.31 -0.15 4.25
C ARG A 636 -30.45 0.81 3.96
N GLN A 637 -31.58 0.68 4.66
CA GLN A 637 -32.77 1.50 4.43
C GLN A 637 -32.49 2.99 4.57
N LYS A 638 -31.51 3.39 5.40
CA LYS A 638 -31.10 4.79 5.53
C LYS A 638 -30.45 5.31 4.24
N GLY A 639 -29.62 4.50 3.58
CA GLY A 639 -29.00 4.83 2.29
C GLY A 639 -30.02 4.86 1.15
N GLU A 640 -30.94 3.90 1.12
CA GLU A 640 -32.02 3.85 0.12
C GLU A 640 -32.97 5.05 0.26
N ASN A 641 -33.44 5.36 1.48
CA ASN A 641 -34.35 6.48 1.73
C ASN A 641 -33.70 7.84 1.45
N ALA A 642 -32.38 7.96 1.66
CA ALA A 642 -31.62 9.16 1.32
C ALA A 642 -31.33 9.28 -0.19
N GLY A 643 -31.67 8.26 -0.99
CA GLY A 643 -31.37 8.22 -2.42
C GLY A 643 -29.86 8.16 -2.72
N ILE A 644 -29.07 7.64 -1.78
CA ILE A 644 -27.64 7.35 -1.96
C ILE A 644 -27.49 6.02 -2.70
N LEU A 645 -28.32 5.04 -2.33
CA LEU A 645 -28.25 3.68 -2.84
C LEU A 645 -29.53 3.32 -3.61
N PRO A 646 -29.48 3.20 -4.95
CA PRO A 646 -30.60 2.69 -5.73
C PRO A 646 -30.90 1.24 -5.34
N LYS A 647 -32.14 0.77 -5.55
CA LYS A 647 -32.46 -0.65 -5.33
C LYS A 647 -31.95 -1.49 -6.50
N TRP A 648 -31.37 -2.64 -6.18
CA TRP A 648 -30.90 -3.63 -7.15
C TRP A 648 -31.11 -5.03 -6.59
N ASN A 649 -31.46 -5.95 -7.48
CA ASN A 649 -31.81 -7.34 -7.16
C ASN A 649 -30.83 -8.35 -7.78
N GLY A 650 -29.73 -7.88 -8.39
CA GLY A 650 -28.69 -8.71 -8.99
C GLY A 650 -28.86 -8.99 -10.49
N GLN A 651 -29.99 -8.59 -11.09
CA GLN A 651 -30.21 -8.73 -12.53
C GLN A 651 -29.64 -7.54 -13.30
N GLY A 652 -28.94 -7.83 -14.40
CA GLY A 652 -28.29 -6.82 -15.24
C GLY A 652 -27.06 -6.19 -14.57
N ASP A 653 -26.73 -4.98 -14.97
CA ASP A 653 -25.64 -4.22 -14.35
C ASP A 653 -26.08 -3.53 -13.06
N LYS A 654 -25.12 -3.37 -12.14
CA LYS A 654 -25.32 -2.66 -10.88
C LYS A 654 -25.63 -1.18 -11.18
N PRO A 655 -26.68 -0.59 -10.58
CA PRO A 655 -26.94 0.84 -10.70
C PRO A 655 -25.91 1.65 -9.90
N GLU A 656 -25.63 2.86 -10.36
CA GLU A 656 -24.64 3.73 -9.73
C GLU A 656 -25.12 4.24 -8.37
N ALA A 657 -24.33 3.96 -7.32
CA ALA A 657 -24.53 4.59 -6.01
C ALA A 657 -23.97 6.02 -6.02
N LYS A 658 -24.48 6.90 -5.17
CA LYS A 658 -23.90 8.25 -5.01
C LYS A 658 -22.70 8.22 -4.07
N GLY A 659 -21.59 8.81 -4.49
CA GLY A 659 -20.35 8.93 -3.71
C GLY A 659 -19.14 8.49 -4.53
N ASP A 660 -18.01 8.27 -3.87
CA ASP A 660 -16.83 7.66 -4.47
C ASP A 660 -16.98 6.12 -4.45
N ALA A 661 -16.66 5.45 -5.56
CA ALA A 661 -16.89 4.02 -5.76
C ALA A 661 -16.11 3.14 -4.75
N LEU A 662 -14.92 3.57 -4.36
CA LEU A 662 -14.04 2.85 -3.44
C LEU A 662 -14.33 3.20 -1.98
N SER A 663 -15.06 4.28 -1.72
CA SER A 663 -15.43 4.72 -0.38
C SER A 663 -16.84 4.32 0.04
N VAL A 664 -17.72 4.00 -0.90
CA VAL A 664 -19.09 3.54 -0.63
C VAL A 664 -19.18 2.07 -1.00
N SER A 665 -19.59 1.24 -0.04
CA SER A 665 -19.77 -0.20 -0.16
C SER A 665 -21.27 -0.54 -0.18
N PRO A 666 -21.89 -0.70 -1.36
CA PRO A 666 -23.31 -0.98 -1.49
C PRO A 666 -23.78 -2.26 -0.80
N ASP A 667 -22.93 -3.29 -0.75
CA ASP A 667 -23.15 -4.60 -0.10
C ASP A 667 -24.52 -5.24 -0.40
N TYR A 668 -25.07 -5.08 -1.62
CA TYR A 668 -26.43 -5.50 -1.97
C TYR A 668 -26.76 -6.92 -1.49
N GLY A 669 -27.97 -7.08 -0.93
CA GLY A 669 -28.41 -8.34 -0.32
C GLY A 669 -28.06 -8.51 1.16
N THR A 670 -27.29 -7.57 1.75
CA THR A 670 -27.06 -7.49 3.20
C THR A 670 -27.95 -6.44 3.90
N PRO A 671 -28.06 -6.45 5.25
CA PRO A 671 -28.80 -5.42 5.99
C PRO A 671 -28.12 -4.04 6.05
N TYR A 672 -26.89 -3.91 5.57
CA TYR A 672 -26.04 -2.74 5.79
C TYR A 672 -25.49 -2.12 4.51
N ILE A 673 -25.00 -0.90 4.64
CA ILE A 673 -24.12 -0.19 3.70
C ILE A 673 -22.90 0.28 4.49
N ALA A 674 -21.70 0.09 3.98
CA ALA A 674 -20.48 0.60 4.62
C ALA A 674 -19.94 1.85 3.89
N TYR A 675 -19.29 2.71 4.67
CA TYR A 675 -18.54 3.86 4.18
C TYR A 675 -17.11 3.78 4.71
N THR A 676 -16.14 3.68 3.82
CA THR A 676 -14.73 3.54 4.15
C THR A 676 -13.96 4.73 3.59
N SER A 677 -13.12 5.37 4.40
CA SER A 677 -12.34 6.52 3.94
C SER A 677 -11.03 6.68 4.70
N PRO A 678 -9.96 7.20 4.06
CA PRO A 678 -8.73 7.50 4.77
C PRO A 678 -9.01 8.52 5.87
N TRP A 679 -8.38 8.36 7.03
CA TRP A 679 -8.65 9.25 8.14
C TRP A 679 -7.91 10.57 8.02
N LEU A 680 -8.51 11.48 7.25
CA LEU A 680 -8.01 12.82 6.99
C LEU A 680 -8.83 13.89 7.72
N ASN A 681 -8.19 15.01 8.00
CA ASN A 681 -8.85 16.21 8.53
C ASN A 681 -9.42 17.09 7.39
N PRO A 682 -10.14 18.20 7.70
CA PRO A 682 -10.72 19.06 6.67
C PRO A 682 -9.72 19.73 5.70
N LEU A 683 -8.42 19.68 6.01
CA LEU A 683 -7.33 20.13 5.13
C LEU A 683 -6.75 18.99 4.29
N GLU A 684 -7.37 17.82 4.28
CA GLU A 684 -6.92 16.59 3.61
C GLU A 684 -5.56 16.06 4.11
N ILE A 685 -5.24 16.33 5.37
CA ILE A 685 -4.01 15.85 6.03
C ILE A 685 -4.37 14.67 6.94
N PRO A 686 -3.54 13.60 6.99
CA PRO A 686 -3.77 12.49 7.91
C PRO A 686 -3.91 12.95 9.36
N CYS A 687 -4.98 12.49 10.03
CA CYS A 687 -5.21 12.80 11.44
C CYS A 687 -4.20 12.11 12.37
N LYS A 688 -3.55 11.03 11.92
CA LYS A 688 -2.46 10.35 12.63
C LYS A 688 -1.12 10.96 12.26
N GLY A 689 -0.30 11.31 13.25
CA GLY A 689 1.00 11.93 13.03
C GLY A 689 2.02 11.05 12.32
N PRO A 690 3.00 11.62 11.60
CA PRO A 690 4.11 10.85 11.06
C PRO A 690 4.86 10.09 12.17
N VAL A 691 5.51 8.97 11.88
CA VAL A 691 5.95 8.52 10.55
C VAL A 691 4.89 7.69 9.82
N TRP A 692 4.63 8.00 8.53
CA TRP A 692 3.63 7.28 7.71
C TRP A 692 4.18 6.14 6.87
N GLY A 693 5.50 6.00 6.77
CA GLY A 693 6.10 4.89 6.06
C GLY A 693 7.59 4.72 6.34
N LYS A 694 8.04 3.46 6.30
CA LYS A 694 9.39 3.05 6.66
C LYS A 694 9.89 1.96 5.73
N ILE A 695 11.22 1.84 5.60
CA ILE A 695 11.87 0.64 5.09
C ILE A 695 12.59 -0.06 6.24
N THR A 696 12.49 -1.40 6.30
CA THR A 696 13.03 -2.21 7.40
C THR A 696 13.79 -3.41 6.87
N ALA A 697 14.93 -3.73 7.49
CA ALA A 697 15.60 -5.01 7.29
C ALA A 697 15.54 -5.88 8.55
N ILE A 698 15.15 -7.14 8.37
CA ILE A 698 15.04 -8.15 9.40
C ILE A 698 16.01 -9.28 9.08
N ASP A 699 16.90 -9.61 10.01
CA ASP A 699 17.76 -10.79 9.89
C ASP A 699 16.95 -12.02 10.30
N LEU A 700 16.72 -12.93 9.35
CA LEU A 700 15.89 -14.11 9.52
C LEU A 700 16.54 -15.14 10.46
N VAL A 701 17.87 -15.09 10.65
CA VAL A 701 18.59 -15.99 11.54
C VAL A 701 18.55 -15.47 12.98
N THR A 702 18.89 -14.21 13.18
CA THR A 702 18.90 -13.61 14.52
C THR A 702 17.53 -13.14 15.00
N LYS A 703 16.54 -13.07 14.09
CA LYS A 703 15.14 -12.69 14.33
C LYS A 703 15.02 -11.27 14.90
N LYS A 704 15.87 -10.35 14.40
CA LYS A 704 15.93 -8.97 14.85
C LYS A 704 15.87 -8.01 13.67
N ILE A 705 15.28 -6.83 13.93
CA ILE A 705 15.44 -5.69 13.04
C ILE A 705 16.92 -5.30 13.08
N VAL A 706 17.57 -5.32 11.92
CA VAL A 706 18.96 -4.88 11.76
C VAL A 706 18.98 -3.36 11.69
N TRP A 707 18.13 -2.79 10.83
CA TRP A 707 17.94 -1.36 10.67
C TRP A 707 16.51 -1.05 10.22
N GLN A 708 16.07 0.17 10.48
CA GLN A 708 14.77 0.68 10.05
C GLN A 708 14.84 2.20 9.87
N HIS A 709 14.30 2.74 8.78
CA HIS A 709 14.32 4.17 8.50
C HIS A 709 12.99 4.68 7.92
N PRO A 710 12.52 5.88 8.31
CA PRO A 710 11.49 6.59 7.56
C PRO A 710 11.92 6.80 6.09
N VAL A 711 10.97 6.66 5.16
CA VAL A 711 11.26 6.80 3.71
C VAL A 711 10.21 7.65 3.01
N GLY A 712 10.64 8.63 2.21
CA GLY A 712 9.75 9.58 1.53
C GLY A 712 9.58 10.92 2.26
N THR A 713 9.12 11.93 1.52
CA THR A 713 8.95 13.30 1.99
C THR A 713 7.62 13.92 1.53
N THR A 714 7.16 14.99 2.19
CA THR A 714 5.96 15.74 1.78
C THR A 714 6.17 16.65 0.55
N ARG A 715 7.19 16.40 -0.27
CA ARG A 715 7.56 17.30 -1.38
C ARG A 715 6.39 17.52 -2.35
N ASP A 716 5.69 16.44 -2.66
CA ASP A 716 4.62 16.39 -3.67
C ASP A 716 3.25 16.19 -3.03
N THR A 717 3.14 16.37 -1.71
CA THR A 717 1.88 16.21 -0.96
C THR A 717 1.78 17.27 0.13
N GLY A 718 0.73 18.08 0.09
CA GLY A 718 0.45 19.14 1.06
C GLY A 718 -1.04 19.26 1.41
N PRO A 719 -1.42 20.28 2.19
CA PRO A 719 -2.82 20.56 2.48
C PRO A 719 -3.65 20.68 1.21
N PHE A 720 -4.87 20.14 1.21
CA PHE A 720 -5.76 20.04 0.05
C PHE A 720 -5.11 19.33 -1.15
N ARG A 721 -4.24 18.34 -0.87
CA ARG A 721 -3.46 17.57 -1.86
C ARG A 721 -2.63 18.44 -2.81
N THR A 722 -2.24 19.64 -2.36
CA THR A 722 -1.44 20.56 -3.17
C THR A 722 0.03 20.15 -3.25
N HIS A 723 0.66 20.38 -4.39
CA HIS A 723 2.11 20.18 -4.56
C HIS A 723 2.84 21.46 -4.14
N ASN A 724 3.29 21.53 -2.89
CA ASN A 724 3.89 22.73 -2.31
C ASN A 724 5.43 22.72 -2.27
N ASN A 725 6.08 21.66 -2.78
CA ASN A 725 7.54 21.49 -2.86
C ASN A 725 8.25 21.65 -1.52
N LEU A 726 7.61 21.22 -0.42
CA LEU A 726 8.17 21.26 0.93
C LEU A 726 8.55 19.83 1.38
N PRO A 727 9.83 19.42 1.29
CA PRO A 727 10.23 18.02 1.50
C PRO A 727 10.49 17.70 2.97
N LEU A 728 9.46 17.72 3.82
CA LEU A 728 9.59 17.29 5.22
C LEU A 728 9.80 15.76 5.28
N PRO A 729 10.76 15.24 6.09
CA PRO A 729 11.07 13.83 6.17
C PRO A 729 10.07 13.06 7.06
N THR A 730 8.79 13.13 6.71
CA THR A 730 7.69 12.49 7.45
C THR A 730 7.68 10.97 7.30
N GLY A 731 8.43 10.41 6.34
CA GLY A 731 8.29 9.03 5.90
C GLY A 731 6.89 8.82 5.33
N MET A 732 6.75 8.92 4.02
CA MET A 732 5.46 8.93 3.36
C MET A 732 4.85 7.53 3.30
N TYR A 733 3.52 7.48 3.30
CA TYR A 733 2.81 6.29 2.84
C TYR A 733 3.33 5.87 1.45
N ASN A 734 3.38 4.57 1.23
CA ASN A 734 4.04 3.99 0.08
C ASN A 734 3.32 2.72 -0.36
N ILE A 735 3.27 2.51 -1.67
CA ILE A 735 2.74 1.31 -2.31
C ILE A 735 3.63 0.97 -3.51
N GLY A 736 3.86 -0.32 -3.76
CA GLY A 736 4.90 -0.80 -4.66
C GLY A 736 6.10 -1.38 -3.92
N GLY A 737 6.84 -2.27 -4.59
CA GLY A 737 7.83 -3.12 -3.95
C GLY A 737 9.26 -2.65 -4.00
N SER A 738 10.09 -3.47 -3.36
CA SER A 738 11.54 -3.38 -3.44
C SER A 738 12.10 -4.56 -4.24
N VAL A 739 13.37 -4.43 -4.64
CA VAL A 739 14.21 -5.51 -5.15
C VAL A 739 15.54 -5.47 -4.44
N VAL A 740 16.14 -6.62 -4.17
CA VAL A 740 17.47 -6.74 -3.56
C VAL A 740 18.46 -7.38 -4.53
N THR A 741 19.74 -7.03 -4.40
CA THR A 741 20.79 -7.51 -5.31
C THR A 741 21.93 -8.17 -4.53
N LYS A 742 22.58 -9.16 -5.14
CA LYS A 742 23.81 -9.77 -4.62
C LYS A 742 24.89 -8.73 -4.34
N GLY A 743 24.92 -7.65 -5.11
CA GLY A 743 25.83 -6.51 -4.91
C GLY A 743 25.65 -5.74 -3.60
N GLY A 744 24.58 -6.01 -2.83
CA GLY A 744 24.34 -5.37 -1.53
C GLY A 744 23.57 -4.05 -1.63
N VAL A 745 22.82 -3.85 -2.72
CA VAL A 745 21.95 -2.68 -2.93
C VAL A 745 20.50 -3.13 -3.06
N ALA A 746 19.60 -2.45 -2.35
CA ALA A 746 18.16 -2.57 -2.55
C ALA A 746 17.62 -1.37 -3.33
N PHE A 747 16.61 -1.55 -4.18
CA PHE A 747 15.96 -0.47 -4.92
C PHE A 747 14.46 -0.41 -4.62
N MET A 748 13.90 0.80 -4.51
CA MET A 748 12.46 1.03 -4.25
C MET A 748 12.01 2.42 -4.77
N GLY A 749 10.83 2.47 -5.41
CA GLY A 749 10.20 3.71 -5.92
C GLY A 749 8.96 4.19 -5.17
N ALA A 750 8.35 3.32 -4.36
CA ALA A 750 6.97 3.33 -3.85
C ALA A 750 6.40 4.59 -3.17
N THR A 751 7.21 5.59 -2.81
CA THR A 751 6.79 6.76 -2.04
C THR A 751 6.14 7.84 -2.90
N ALA A 752 5.23 8.63 -2.30
CA ALA A 752 4.50 9.70 -2.99
C ALA A 752 5.34 10.91 -3.47
N ASP A 753 6.64 10.97 -3.16
CA ASP A 753 7.56 12.03 -3.65
C ASP A 753 8.34 11.63 -4.92
N ASP A 754 7.91 10.54 -5.57
CA ASP A 754 8.33 10.06 -6.90
C ASP A 754 9.86 9.93 -7.09
N TYR A 755 10.56 9.33 -6.14
CA TYR A 755 11.97 8.98 -6.30
C TYR A 755 12.16 7.47 -6.39
N LEU A 756 12.94 7.02 -7.37
CA LEU A 756 13.61 5.72 -7.26
C LEU A 756 14.83 5.91 -6.35
N ARG A 757 14.96 5.06 -5.33
CA ARG A 757 16.07 5.09 -4.36
C ARG A 757 16.86 3.79 -4.40
N GLY A 758 18.17 3.91 -4.20
CA GLY A 758 19.09 2.83 -3.92
C GLY A 758 19.55 2.89 -2.45
N PHE A 759 19.41 1.78 -1.73
CA PHE A 759 19.72 1.64 -0.32
C PHE A 759 20.91 0.70 -0.12
N ASP A 760 21.82 1.06 0.78
CA ASP A 760 22.84 0.14 1.29
C ASP A 760 22.16 -0.93 2.14
N MET A 761 22.18 -2.20 1.71
CA MET A 761 21.50 -3.28 2.43
C MET A 761 22.10 -3.52 3.83
N SER A 762 23.34 -3.11 4.08
CA SER A 762 23.96 -3.29 5.38
C SER A 762 23.34 -2.41 6.46
N ASN A 763 22.91 -1.19 6.12
CA ASN A 763 22.53 -0.17 7.11
C ASN A 763 21.32 0.69 6.72
N GLY A 764 20.69 0.44 5.56
CA GLY A 764 19.47 1.10 5.12
C GLY A 764 19.63 2.55 4.65
N LYS A 765 20.86 3.08 4.57
CA LYS A 765 21.07 4.45 4.08
C LYS A 765 20.74 4.55 2.60
N VAL A 766 20.06 5.63 2.23
CA VAL A 766 19.90 6.03 0.83
C VAL A 766 21.26 6.48 0.30
N ILE A 767 21.83 5.71 -0.62
CA ILE A 767 23.15 5.94 -1.23
C ILE A 767 23.07 6.40 -2.69
N TRP A 768 21.88 6.31 -3.29
CA TRP A 768 21.57 6.84 -4.61
C TRP A 768 20.07 7.16 -4.71
N ARG A 769 19.71 8.14 -5.53
CA ARG A 769 18.31 8.40 -5.92
C ARG A 769 18.24 9.13 -7.24
N ASP A 770 17.15 8.93 -7.97
CA ASP A 770 16.79 9.72 -9.16
C ASP A 770 15.32 10.14 -9.08
N ARG A 771 15.02 11.38 -9.50
CA ARG A 771 13.63 11.89 -9.49
C ARG A 771 12.90 11.39 -10.72
N LEU A 772 11.84 10.62 -10.52
CA LEU A 772 11.01 10.08 -11.60
C LEU A 772 10.11 11.19 -12.18
N PRO A 773 9.71 11.09 -13.46
CA PRO A 773 8.79 12.06 -14.08
C PRO A 773 7.34 11.93 -13.58
N ALA A 774 6.98 10.77 -13.03
CA ALA A 774 5.68 10.39 -12.48
C ALA A 774 5.90 9.45 -11.27
N GLY A 775 4.84 9.06 -10.58
CA GLY A 775 4.93 8.19 -9.40
C GLY A 775 5.46 6.79 -9.73
N GLY A 776 6.40 6.30 -8.92
CA GLY A 776 7.08 5.02 -9.09
C GLY A 776 6.51 3.89 -8.23
N GLN A 777 5.18 3.73 -8.22
CA GLN A 777 4.45 2.75 -7.41
C GLN A 777 4.49 1.31 -7.99
N ALA A 778 5.45 1.00 -8.86
CA ALA A 778 5.74 -0.35 -9.33
C ALA A 778 6.88 -1.00 -8.53
N THR A 779 7.05 -2.32 -8.64
CA THR A 779 8.23 -3.02 -8.12
C THR A 779 9.39 -2.90 -9.14
N PRO A 780 10.56 -2.37 -8.77
CA PRO A 780 11.71 -2.34 -9.68
C PRO A 780 12.25 -3.75 -9.95
N MET A 781 12.98 -3.91 -11.06
CA MET A 781 13.63 -5.19 -11.40
C MET A 781 15.06 -4.97 -11.90
N SER A 782 15.88 -6.04 -11.93
CA SER A 782 17.26 -5.96 -12.45
C SER A 782 17.60 -7.14 -13.36
N TYR A 783 18.23 -6.86 -14.50
CA TYR A 783 18.72 -7.87 -15.46
C TYR A 783 20.13 -7.55 -15.94
N GLN A 784 20.73 -8.46 -16.70
CA GLN A 784 22.00 -8.22 -17.38
C GLN A 784 21.90 -8.48 -18.87
N ILE A 785 22.58 -7.65 -19.66
CA ILE A 785 22.74 -7.88 -21.09
C ILE A 785 24.03 -7.21 -21.59
N ASP A 786 24.79 -7.86 -22.48
CA ASP A 786 26.16 -7.45 -22.91
C ASP A 786 27.09 -7.07 -21.75
N GLY A 787 27.04 -7.82 -20.66
CA GLY A 787 27.89 -7.59 -19.50
C GLY A 787 27.56 -6.31 -18.72
N LYS A 788 26.44 -5.65 -19.00
CA LYS A 788 25.94 -4.49 -18.23
C LYS A 788 24.70 -4.89 -17.45
N GLN A 789 24.71 -4.61 -16.15
CA GLN A 789 23.57 -4.76 -15.25
C GLN A 789 22.69 -3.51 -15.36
N TYR A 790 21.39 -3.75 -15.54
CA TYR A 790 20.37 -2.72 -15.59
C TYR A 790 19.44 -2.82 -14.38
N VAL A 791 18.91 -1.69 -13.94
CA VAL A 791 17.78 -1.59 -13.01
C VAL A 791 16.65 -0.86 -13.73
N VAL A 792 15.44 -1.41 -13.74
CA VAL A 792 14.27 -0.85 -14.44
C VAL A 792 13.13 -0.59 -13.46
N ILE A 793 12.42 0.51 -13.69
CA ILE A 793 11.20 0.86 -12.96
C ILE A 793 10.15 1.42 -13.93
N ALA A 794 8.90 1.06 -13.73
CA ALA A 794 7.76 1.75 -14.31
C ALA A 794 7.35 2.94 -13.42
N ALA A 795 7.13 4.09 -14.05
CA ALA A 795 6.71 5.31 -13.39
C ALA A 795 5.47 5.86 -14.10
N GLY A 796 4.29 5.57 -13.54
CA GLY A 796 3.02 6.05 -14.05
C GLY A 796 1.99 6.46 -13.03
N GLY A 797 2.37 6.57 -11.75
CA GLY A 797 1.51 7.06 -10.69
C GLY A 797 0.57 6.01 -10.11
N HIS A 798 -0.14 6.42 -9.06
CA HIS A 798 -1.18 5.65 -8.39
C HIS A 798 -2.34 6.58 -8.00
N GLY A 799 -3.54 6.28 -8.50
CA GLY A 799 -4.74 7.09 -8.33
C GLY A 799 -5.10 7.33 -6.86
N GLY A 800 -5.14 6.25 -6.06
CA GLY A 800 -5.47 6.33 -4.63
C GLY A 800 -4.48 7.11 -3.76
N LEU A 801 -3.20 7.16 -4.13
CA LEU A 801 -2.20 8.00 -3.45
C LEU A 801 -2.17 9.45 -3.97
N GLY A 802 -2.85 9.74 -5.08
CA GLY A 802 -2.83 11.05 -5.73
C GLY A 802 -1.45 11.42 -6.29
N THR A 803 -0.61 10.44 -6.62
CA THR A 803 0.71 10.70 -7.20
C THR A 803 0.58 11.05 -8.68
N ARG A 804 1.60 11.73 -9.21
CA ARG A 804 1.55 12.18 -10.60
C ARG A 804 1.45 10.99 -11.56
N SER A 805 0.43 11.00 -12.41
CA SER A 805 0.23 10.01 -13.47
C SER A 805 1.26 10.16 -14.61
N GLY A 806 1.60 9.05 -15.26
CA GLY A 806 2.54 9.00 -16.38
C GLY A 806 2.60 7.62 -17.05
N ASP A 807 3.53 7.44 -17.99
CA ASP A 807 3.59 6.27 -18.87
C ASP A 807 5.03 5.78 -19.13
N TYR A 808 5.93 5.98 -18.15
CA TYR A 808 7.37 5.84 -18.36
C TYR A 808 7.90 4.48 -17.91
N ILE A 809 8.72 3.85 -18.75
CA ILE A 809 9.62 2.75 -18.35
C ILE A 809 11.04 3.29 -18.41
N ILE A 810 11.76 3.23 -17.30
CA ILE A 810 13.08 3.85 -17.16
C ILE A 810 14.09 2.80 -16.74
N ALA A 811 15.18 2.67 -17.50
CA ALA A 811 16.30 1.82 -17.14
C ALA A 811 17.52 2.63 -16.74
N TYR A 812 18.29 2.06 -15.82
CA TYR A 812 19.51 2.63 -15.28
C TYR A 812 20.66 1.63 -15.39
N THR A 813 21.86 2.10 -15.74
CA THR A 813 23.09 1.28 -15.76
C THR A 813 24.28 2.11 -15.28
N LEU A 814 25.35 1.45 -14.80
CA LEU A 814 26.60 2.14 -14.48
C LEU A 814 27.15 2.81 -15.74
N ASN A 815 27.52 4.09 -15.61
CA ASN A 815 28.01 4.91 -16.72
C ASN A 815 27.05 4.98 -17.92
N GLY A 816 25.74 4.93 -17.69
CA GLY A 816 24.75 5.18 -18.74
C GLY A 816 25.04 6.50 -19.46
N GLU A 817 25.00 6.47 -20.79
CA GLU A 817 24.96 7.69 -21.59
C GLU A 817 23.62 8.38 -21.29
N GLN A 818 23.60 9.69 -21.06
CA GLN A 818 22.34 10.44 -21.02
C GLN A 818 21.73 10.34 -22.42
N GLY A 819 20.97 9.27 -22.67
CA GLY A 819 20.12 9.17 -23.85
C GLY A 819 19.27 10.43 -23.89
N ALA A 820 19.37 11.17 -25.00
CA ALA A 820 18.71 12.45 -25.18
C ALA A 820 17.27 12.36 -24.69
N ALA A 821 16.92 13.18 -23.71
CA ALA A 821 15.55 13.33 -23.28
C ALA A 821 14.73 13.64 -24.53
N ALA A 822 13.90 12.68 -24.96
CA ALA A 822 12.82 12.99 -25.89
C ALA A 822 11.86 13.88 -25.10
N HIS A 823 11.95 15.18 -25.36
CA HIS A 823 11.08 16.22 -24.82
C HIS A 823 9.62 15.98 -25.18
#